data_AF-A0A6B3EII0-F1
#
_entry.id   AF-A0A6B3EII0-F1
#
_cell.length_a   1.000
_cell.length_b   1.000
_cell.length_c   1.000
_cell.angle_alpha   90.00
_cell.angle_beta   90.00
_cell.angle_gamma   90.00
#
_symmetry.space_group_name_H-M   'P 1'
#
loop_
_entity.id
_entity.type
_entity.pdbx_description
1 polymer ?
#
loop_
_entity_poly.entity_id
_entity_poly.type
_entity_poly.pdbx_seq_one_letter_code
_entity_poly.pdbx_strand_id
1 'polypeptide(L)'
;PWTLHATATLTHEQPPTTPVDHTTWPPADTHPVDLTDLYDRLTDHHYTYGPTFQNLTHLTHNPTTHQLHATLNLPDHLDPTGHTLHPALLDAALHALLATTPDLTTTLIPHTWNHTTTNTPTNTPTTTLHATLTPTNTDHTTYTLTATTPTHPTTPTLTINNLTLHPIDTAKLGKQSSARVPLHHIHWVEAELGSEQVDLANQAAVLGPDPLDIASRFGLGADDASRPYLFVTCGTAPDATGEGAYAEVERLLDLVQEWLADERRGDSTLVVLNAAGGPDSEASLDAAAAWGLLRTVAAENPGRVRLVDLDLADAEGVQALPGALASGEPELRLADGRMTVPRLVQATGGTRGNAQQQPQARTKPQLPSQPQPQPQPQPQPQPLDPNGTVLVTGATGALGAALTRHLVSEHGVRHLLLLSRRGIDADGARELVEELRAAEVRVELAACDIADRDSVARLLTAVDPAHPLTGVFHTAGVLDDGVVQSLDAARLARVWLPKADGARHLHELTRDAALAAFVLFSSVAGQVGNAGQANYAAANTFLDGLAEHRNAQGLPATSIAWGLWDTTEHLDGKGSSEGRDGMGAARTALGGLRPISVPEGLGLLDEALSDPRPVVVAARFDLPALRERAAAGALAPRLRGLVGRSAPRGARTAGAPLSAQLVGLAEPEQREVCLRLVRTTVASVLGLADEGRIEDEQPFKSIGFDSLTAVELRNRLSAAIDGPLPVTLVFDHPTPLDLAEHLWTTQRPAQAPTPVLTELDRLEAALTADPDDELRRTVAARLERLLAAWSPVVQDGGAAQEADAVARIHSASATEILDLIDEEFGPTS
;
A
#
# COMPACT_ATOMS: atom_id res chain seq x y z
N PRO A 1 -14.65 -3.74 -8.16
CA PRO A 1 -13.69 -3.24 -9.15
C PRO A 1 -13.76 -4.01 -10.47
N TRP A 2 -13.82 -3.31 -11.60
CA TRP A 2 -13.71 -3.92 -12.93
C TRP A 2 -12.23 -4.07 -13.27
N THR A 3 -11.82 -5.28 -13.64
CA THR A 3 -10.47 -5.51 -14.16
C THR A 3 -10.43 -5.11 -15.63
N LEU A 4 -9.51 -4.22 -16.01
CA LEU A 4 -9.32 -3.85 -17.40
C LEU A 4 -8.68 -5.01 -18.16
N HIS A 5 -9.48 -5.76 -18.91
CA HIS A 5 -9.02 -6.91 -19.69
C HIS A 5 -8.64 -6.54 -21.14
N ALA A 6 -9.19 -5.47 -21.70
CA ALA A 6 -8.92 -5.03 -23.06
C ALA A 6 -9.17 -3.52 -23.23
N THR A 7 -8.48 -2.91 -24.18
CA THR A 7 -8.70 -1.52 -24.62
C THR A 7 -8.95 -1.50 -26.12
N ALA A 8 -9.87 -0.65 -26.59
CA ALA A 8 -10.19 -0.50 -28.01
C ALA A 8 -10.32 0.98 -28.39
N THR A 9 -10.15 1.28 -29.69
CA THR A 9 -10.42 2.60 -30.27
C THR A 9 -11.51 2.45 -31.33
N LEU A 10 -12.53 3.31 -31.26
CA LEU A 10 -13.61 3.35 -32.25
C LEU A 10 -13.34 4.47 -33.27
N THR A 11 -13.46 4.18 -34.56
CA THR A 11 -13.20 5.13 -35.65
C THR A 11 -14.35 5.17 -36.64
N HIS A 12 -14.55 6.31 -37.32
CA HIS A 12 -15.51 6.44 -38.42
C HIS A 12 -14.97 5.94 -39.77
N GLU A 13 -13.69 5.56 -39.85
CA GLU A 13 -13.10 5.00 -41.07
C GLU A 13 -13.68 3.62 -41.36
N GLN A 14 -14.26 3.45 -42.55
CA GLN A 14 -14.70 2.15 -43.04
C GLN A 14 -13.54 1.45 -43.76
N PRO A 15 -13.00 0.34 -43.21
CA PRO A 15 -12.02 -0.46 -43.91
C PRO A 15 -12.63 -1.08 -45.18
N PRO A 16 -11.82 -1.37 -46.21
CA PRO A 16 -12.29 -2.08 -47.38
C PRO A 16 -12.88 -3.45 -46.96
N THR A 17 -14.14 -3.68 -47.32
CA THR A 17 -14.85 -4.94 -47.06
C THR A 17 -14.61 -5.90 -48.23
N THR A 18 -14.11 -7.10 -47.94
CA THR A 18 -14.08 -8.18 -48.92
C THR A 18 -15.52 -8.65 -49.20
N PRO A 19 -15.95 -8.81 -50.46
CA PRO A 19 -17.24 -9.40 -50.77
C PRO A 19 -17.37 -10.80 -50.15
N VAL A 20 -18.46 -11.03 -49.42
CA VAL A 20 -18.77 -12.33 -48.82
C VAL A 20 -19.98 -12.92 -49.55
N ASP A 21 -19.88 -14.20 -49.92
CA ASP A 21 -20.99 -14.95 -50.50
C ASP A 21 -21.17 -16.27 -49.74
N HIS A 22 -22.15 -16.28 -48.83
CA HIS A 22 -22.59 -17.48 -48.10
C HIS A 22 -23.94 -17.99 -48.62
N THR A 23 -24.30 -17.72 -49.89
CA THR A 23 -25.57 -18.19 -50.48
C THR A 23 -25.65 -19.71 -50.57
N THR A 24 -24.50 -20.37 -50.76
CA THR A 24 -24.34 -21.81 -50.65
C THR A 24 -23.60 -22.12 -49.36
N TRP A 25 -24.26 -22.80 -48.41
CA TRP A 25 -23.68 -23.10 -47.09
C TRP A 25 -23.95 -24.55 -46.67
N PRO A 26 -22.93 -25.31 -46.24
CA PRO A 26 -21.50 -24.97 -46.32
C PRO A 26 -21.03 -24.87 -47.79
N PRO A 27 -19.91 -24.17 -48.07
CA PRO A 27 -19.36 -24.09 -49.42
C PRO A 27 -19.00 -25.46 -50.01
N ALA A 28 -19.02 -25.56 -51.35
CA ALA A 28 -18.55 -26.74 -52.07
C ALA A 28 -17.05 -27.00 -51.78
N ASP A 29 -16.61 -28.25 -51.94
CA ASP A 29 -15.22 -28.68 -51.72
C ASP A 29 -14.71 -28.53 -50.26
N THR A 30 -15.62 -28.54 -49.29
CA THR A 30 -15.30 -28.56 -47.86
C THR A 30 -15.55 -29.94 -47.25
N HIS A 31 -14.79 -30.29 -46.21
CA HIS A 31 -14.93 -31.55 -45.47
C HIS A 31 -15.42 -31.28 -44.04
N PRO A 32 -16.34 -32.10 -43.51
CA PRO A 32 -16.83 -31.93 -42.14
C PRO A 32 -15.70 -32.19 -41.13
N VAL A 33 -15.67 -31.40 -40.06
CA VAL A 33 -14.83 -31.60 -38.88
C VAL A 33 -15.66 -32.28 -37.81
N ASP A 34 -15.10 -33.31 -37.16
CA ASP A 34 -15.79 -34.01 -36.08
C ASP A 34 -15.79 -33.16 -34.79
N LEU A 35 -17.00 -32.80 -34.35
CA LEU A 35 -17.24 -32.01 -33.15
C LEU A 35 -17.63 -32.88 -31.94
N THR A 36 -17.71 -34.21 -32.10
CA THR A 36 -17.97 -35.14 -31.00
C THR A 36 -16.94 -34.92 -29.90
N ASP A 37 -17.38 -34.77 -28.65
CA ASP A 37 -16.55 -34.51 -27.46
C ASP A 37 -15.65 -33.26 -27.56
N LEU A 38 -15.95 -32.30 -28.44
CA LEU A 38 -15.13 -31.09 -28.61
C LEU A 38 -14.90 -30.36 -27.29
N TYR A 39 -15.98 -30.07 -26.56
CA TYR A 39 -15.87 -29.27 -25.32
C TYR A 39 -15.24 -30.05 -24.16
N ASP A 40 -15.34 -31.39 -24.18
CA ASP A 40 -14.62 -32.24 -23.23
C ASP A 40 -13.11 -32.19 -23.51
N ARG A 41 -12.70 -32.31 -24.79
CA ARG A 41 -11.29 -32.10 -25.20
C ARG A 41 -10.80 -30.70 -24.84
N LEU A 42 -11.60 -29.66 -25.10
CA LEU A 42 -11.22 -28.30 -24.72
C LEU A 42 -11.03 -28.16 -23.21
N THR A 43 -11.90 -28.80 -22.42
CA THR A 43 -11.78 -28.84 -20.95
C THR A 43 -10.50 -29.52 -20.50
N ASP A 44 -10.12 -30.65 -21.11
CA ASP A 44 -8.85 -31.35 -20.85
C ASP A 44 -7.62 -30.47 -21.14
N HIS A 45 -7.78 -29.46 -22.00
CA HIS A 45 -6.77 -28.47 -22.36
C HIS A 45 -7.00 -27.08 -21.72
N HIS A 46 -7.73 -27.04 -20.60
CA HIS A 46 -8.01 -25.84 -19.78
C HIS A 46 -8.85 -24.75 -20.44
N TYR A 47 -9.60 -25.09 -21.48
CA TYR A 47 -10.63 -24.24 -22.09
C TYR A 47 -12.01 -24.67 -21.58
N THR A 48 -12.40 -24.18 -20.40
CA THR A 48 -13.72 -24.48 -19.82
C THR A 48 -14.76 -23.47 -20.30
N TYR A 49 -15.68 -23.93 -21.14
CA TYR A 49 -16.81 -23.13 -21.61
C TYR A 49 -18.11 -23.62 -20.97
N GLY A 50 -18.85 -22.71 -20.35
CA GLY A 50 -20.20 -23.00 -19.87
C GLY A 50 -21.19 -23.24 -21.03
N PRO A 51 -22.33 -23.92 -20.78
CA PRO A 51 -23.30 -24.30 -21.82
C PRO A 51 -23.76 -23.13 -22.72
N THR A 52 -23.83 -21.92 -22.18
CA THR A 52 -24.19 -20.67 -22.89
C THR A 52 -23.25 -20.33 -24.06
N PHE A 53 -21.98 -20.76 -24.01
CA PHE A 53 -20.95 -20.46 -25.01
C PHE A 53 -20.67 -21.64 -25.97
N GLN A 54 -21.32 -22.78 -25.76
CA GLN A 54 -21.11 -24.00 -26.55
C GLN A 54 -21.95 -24.00 -27.86
N ASN A 55 -21.80 -22.96 -28.67
CA ASN A 55 -22.75 -22.65 -29.75
C ASN A 55 -22.31 -23.12 -31.15
N LEU A 56 -21.11 -23.71 -31.29
CA LEU A 56 -20.61 -24.28 -32.53
C LEU A 56 -21.34 -25.60 -32.85
N THR A 57 -22.18 -25.59 -33.88
CA THR A 57 -23.05 -26.73 -34.23
C THR A 57 -22.61 -27.48 -35.47
N HIS A 58 -21.94 -26.79 -36.41
CA HIS A 58 -21.39 -27.40 -37.62
C HIS A 58 -20.07 -26.73 -37.98
N LEU A 59 -19.10 -27.50 -38.43
CA LEU A 59 -17.81 -27.00 -38.88
C LEU A 59 -17.35 -27.79 -40.10
N THR A 60 -17.00 -27.10 -41.18
CA THR A 60 -16.30 -27.68 -42.32
C THR A 60 -14.99 -26.96 -42.57
N HIS A 61 -14.03 -27.67 -43.17
CA HIS A 61 -12.71 -27.17 -43.50
C HIS A 61 -12.43 -27.41 -44.99
N ASN A 62 -11.92 -26.38 -45.68
CA ASN A 62 -11.42 -26.52 -47.05
C ASN A 62 -9.94 -26.94 -47.02
N PRO A 63 -9.58 -28.14 -47.48
CA PRO A 63 -8.22 -28.65 -47.38
C PRO A 63 -7.22 -27.91 -48.29
N THR A 64 -7.70 -27.16 -49.28
CA THR A 64 -6.86 -26.44 -50.25
C THR A 64 -6.59 -25.01 -49.80
N THR A 65 -7.61 -24.32 -49.31
CA THR A 65 -7.52 -22.91 -48.87
C THR A 65 -7.28 -22.75 -47.38
N HIS A 66 -7.39 -23.84 -46.61
CA HIS A 66 -7.36 -23.86 -45.15
C HIS A 66 -8.44 -22.98 -44.48
N GLN A 67 -9.51 -22.68 -45.21
CA GLN A 67 -10.65 -21.93 -44.69
C GLN A 67 -11.51 -22.80 -43.79
N LEU A 68 -12.01 -22.21 -42.72
CA LEU A 68 -12.96 -22.82 -41.80
C LEU A 68 -14.33 -22.18 -41.98
N HIS A 69 -15.37 -23.01 -42.03
CA HIS A 69 -16.76 -22.56 -42.18
C HIS A 69 -17.59 -23.12 -41.02
N ALA A 70 -18.03 -22.23 -40.13
CA ALA A 70 -18.69 -22.56 -38.87
C ALA A 70 -20.16 -22.10 -38.86
N THR A 71 -21.07 -23.01 -38.52
CA THR A 71 -22.47 -22.68 -38.20
C THR A 71 -22.63 -22.58 -36.69
N LEU A 72 -23.13 -21.44 -36.23
CA LEU A 72 -23.31 -21.12 -34.82
C LEU A 72 -24.79 -20.86 -34.53
N ASN A 73 -25.33 -21.47 -33.48
CA ASN A 73 -26.72 -21.27 -33.06
C ASN A 73 -26.76 -20.81 -31.60
N LEU A 74 -27.46 -19.70 -31.35
CA LEU A 74 -27.70 -19.22 -30.00
C LEU A 74 -28.71 -20.16 -29.31
N PRO A 75 -28.49 -20.55 -28.05
CA PRO A 75 -29.42 -21.39 -27.31
C PRO A 75 -30.79 -20.72 -27.13
N ASP A 76 -31.87 -21.49 -27.26
CA ASP A 76 -33.26 -20.99 -27.21
C ASP A 76 -33.63 -20.25 -25.91
N HIS A 77 -32.89 -20.49 -24.82
CA HIS A 77 -33.12 -19.86 -23.52
C HIS A 77 -32.47 -18.49 -23.35
N LEU A 78 -31.63 -18.05 -24.30
CA LEU A 78 -30.99 -16.74 -24.27
C LEU A 78 -31.78 -15.73 -25.11
N ASP A 79 -31.98 -14.53 -24.56
CA ASP A 79 -32.61 -13.43 -25.27
C ASP A 79 -31.59 -12.69 -26.14
N PRO A 80 -31.70 -12.74 -27.48
CA PRO A 80 -30.81 -12.01 -28.38
C PRO A 80 -31.10 -10.49 -28.42
N THR A 81 -32.19 -10.02 -27.79
CA THR A 81 -32.60 -8.61 -27.80
C THR A 81 -31.55 -7.72 -27.14
N GLY A 82 -31.36 -6.50 -27.67
CA GLY A 82 -30.39 -5.52 -27.15
C GLY A 82 -28.94 -5.72 -27.62
N HIS A 83 -28.65 -6.78 -28.37
CA HIS A 83 -27.32 -7.05 -28.92
C HIS A 83 -27.28 -6.90 -30.44
N THR A 84 -26.33 -6.10 -30.94
CA THR A 84 -25.99 -6.04 -32.38
C THR A 84 -25.52 -7.40 -32.91
N LEU A 85 -24.74 -8.10 -32.10
CA LEU A 85 -24.35 -9.51 -32.22
C LEU A 85 -24.21 -10.06 -30.80
N HIS A 86 -24.84 -11.20 -30.49
CA HIS A 86 -24.77 -11.76 -29.15
C HIS A 86 -23.32 -12.21 -28.84
N PRO A 87 -22.73 -11.86 -27.67
CA PRO A 87 -21.34 -12.20 -27.34
C PRO A 87 -21.04 -13.70 -27.42
N ALA A 88 -22.00 -14.54 -27.04
CA ALA A 88 -21.85 -16.00 -27.12
C ALA A 88 -21.78 -16.55 -28.55
N LEU A 89 -22.31 -15.85 -29.55
CA LEU A 89 -22.12 -16.20 -30.96
C LEU A 89 -20.75 -15.74 -31.47
N LEU A 90 -20.29 -14.56 -31.03
CA LEU A 90 -18.97 -14.05 -31.39
C LEU A 90 -17.86 -14.96 -30.86
N ASP A 91 -17.94 -15.34 -29.58
CA ASP A 91 -16.97 -16.21 -28.92
C ASP A 91 -16.93 -17.60 -29.57
N ALA A 92 -18.11 -18.20 -29.81
CA ALA A 92 -18.21 -19.51 -30.45
C ALA A 92 -17.65 -19.56 -31.87
N ALA A 93 -17.60 -18.43 -32.59
CA ALA A 93 -16.95 -18.37 -33.90
C ALA A 93 -15.45 -18.68 -33.82
N LEU A 94 -14.81 -18.33 -32.69
CA LEU A 94 -13.39 -18.58 -32.45
C LEU A 94 -13.11 -20.04 -32.06
N HIS A 95 -14.12 -20.77 -31.56
CA HIS A 95 -13.98 -22.20 -31.23
C HIS A 95 -13.67 -23.05 -32.47
N ALA A 96 -14.02 -22.58 -33.67
CA ALA A 96 -13.65 -23.22 -34.93
C ALA A 96 -12.12 -23.40 -35.07
N LEU A 97 -11.33 -22.42 -34.60
CA LEU A 97 -9.86 -22.48 -34.61
C LEU A 97 -9.33 -23.55 -33.66
N LEU A 98 -9.94 -23.62 -32.47
CA LEU A 98 -9.57 -24.59 -31.45
C LEU A 98 -9.92 -26.02 -31.90
N ALA A 99 -11.05 -26.20 -32.59
CA ALA A 99 -11.50 -27.49 -33.09
C ALA A 99 -10.58 -28.12 -34.16
N THR A 100 -9.79 -27.32 -34.87
CA THR A 100 -8.89 -27.80 -35.94
C THR A 100 -7.42 -27.78 -35.59
N THR A 101 -7.06 -27.49 -34.33
CA THR A 101 -5.66 -27.47 -33.89
C THR A 101 -5.23 -28.89 -33.47
N PRO A 102 -4.29 -29.54 -34.20
CA PRO A 102 -3.97 -30.96 -34.01
C PRO A 102 -3.17 -31.28 -32.74
N ASP A 103 -2.59 -30.28 -32.09
CA ASP A 103 -1.75 -30.42 -30.89
C ASP A 103 -2.07 -29.27 -29.93
N LEU A 104 -2.97 -29.51 -28.96
CA LEU A 104 -3.41 -28.50 -27.98
C LEU A 104 -2.35 -28.23 -26.89
N THR A 105 -1.09 -28.62 -27.11
CA THR A 105 0.04 -28.30 -26.23
C THR A 105 0.38 -26.79 -26.25
N THR A 106 0.12 -26.12 -27.38
CA THR A 106 0.15 -24.65 -27.47
C THR A 106 -1.26 -24.08 -27.62
N THR A 107 -1.67 -23.29 -26.64
CA THR A 107 -2.96 -22.60 -26.58
C THR A 107 -2.89 -21.31 -27.39
N LEU A 108 -3.63 -21.24 -28.51
CA LEU A 108 -3.76 -20.01 -29.28
C LEU A 108 -4.88 -19.13 -28.71
N ILE A 109 -4.53 -17.98 -28.15
CA ILE A 109 -5.53 -17.00 -27.68
C ILE A 109 -5.62 -15.81 -28.63
N PRO A 110 -6.82 -15.22 -28.82
CA PRO A 110 -6.96 -13.93 -29.49
C PRO A 110 -6.17 -12.84 -28.76
N HIS A 111 -5.26 -12.17 -29.45
CA HIS A 111 -4.45 -11.08 -28.89
C HIS A 111 -4.88 -9.70 -29.38
N THR A 112 -5.01 -9.53 -30.70
CA THR A 112 -5.40 -8.24 -31.30
C THR A 112 -6.46 -8.41 -32.37
N TRP A 113 -7.40 -7.47 -32.36
CA TRP A 113 -8.53 -7.40 -33.28
C TRP A 113 -8.46 -6.06 -34.00
N ASN A 114 -8.11 -6.07 -35.28
CA ASN A 114 -7.95 -4.84 -36.06
C ASN A 114 -9.02 -4.74 -37.15
N HIS A 115 -9.52 -3.53 -37.35
CA HIS A 115 -10.53 -3.20 -38.36
C HIS A 115 -11.78 -4.08 -38.23
N THR A 116 -12.31 -4.19 -37.01
CA THR A 116 -13.57 -4.90 -36.75
C THR A 116 -14.75 -4.01 -37.13
N THR A 117 -15.64 -4.51 -37.98
CA THR A 117 -16.86 -3.83 -38.39
C THR A 117 -18.06 -4.74 -38.20
N THR A 118 -19.16 -4.16 -37.76
CA THR A 118 -20.45 -4.85 -37.63
C THR A 118 -21.47 -4.13 -38.48
N ASN A 119 -22.02 -4.79 -39.50
CA ASN A 119 -23.08 -4.25 -40.32
C ASN A 119 -24.31 -5.12 -40.13
N THR A 120 -25.07 -4.90 -39.06
CA THR A 120 -26.32 -5.65 -38.86
C THR A 120 -27.43 -4.95 -39.63
N PRO A 121 -27.97 -5.52 -40.72
CA PRO A 121 -29.18 -5.00 -41.32
C PRO A 121 -30.38 -5.35 -40.41
N THR A 122 -31.09 -4.33 -39.93
CA THR A 122 -32.44 -4.36 -39.30
C THR A 122 -32.54 -4.82 -37.84
N ASN A 123 -33.63 -4.39 -37.17
CA ASN A 123 -34.08 -4.70 -35.80
C ASN A 123 -34.36 -6.20 -35.52
N THR A 124 -33.81 -7.13 -36.31
CA THR A 124 -34.07 -8.56 -36.15
C THR A 124 -32.90 -9.18 -35.37
N PRO A 125 -33.16 -9.80 -34.21
CA PRO A 125 -32.11 -10.45 -33.43
C PRO A 125 -31.44 -11.58 -34.22
N THR A 126 -30.10 -11.64 -34.16
CA THR A 126 -29.32 -12.71 -34.81
C THR A 126 -29.25 -13.92 -33.89
N THR A 127 -29.89 -15.02 -34.29
CA THR A 127 -29.86 -16.31 -33.57
C THR A 127 -28.97 -17.35 -34.23
N THR A 128 -28.76 -17.26 -35.55
CA THR A 128 -27.87 -18.14 -36.31
C THR A 128 -26.84 -17.32 -37.09
N LEU A 129 -25.59 -17.76 -37.05
CA LEU A 129 -24.47 -17.12 -37.75
C LEU A 129 -23.69 -18.14 -38.58
N HIS A 130 -23.39 -17.78 -39.83
CA HIS A 130 -22.47 -18.49 -40.72
C HIS A 130 -21.16 -17.73 -40.76
N ALA A 131 -20.11 -18.25 -40.13
CA ALA A 131 -18.80 -17.61 -40.00
C ALA A 131 -17.74 -18.32 -40.85
N THR A 132 -17.01 -17.57 -41.66
CA THR A 132 -15.85 -18.04 -42.42
C THR A 132 -14.59 -17.44 -41.84
N LEU A 133 -13.63 -18.28 -41.47
CA LEU A 133 -12.30 -17.87 -41.03
C LEU A 133 -11.28 -18.24 -42.11
N THR A 134 -10.56 -17.23 -42.59
CA THR A 134 -9.55 -17.39 -43.64
C THR A 134 -8.16 -17.08 -43.08
N PRO A 135 -7.21 -18.02 -43.08
CA PRO A 135 -5.86 -17.74 -42.63
C PRO A 135 -5.20 -16.73 -43.58
N THR A 136 -4.53 -15.73 -43.02
CA THR A 136 -3.82 -14.68 -43.77
C THR A 136 -2.30 -14.88 -43.78
N ASN A 137 -1.81 -15.87 -43.04
CA ASN A 137 -0.41 -16.27 -42.99
C ASN A 137 -0.26 -17.80 -42.96
N THR A 138 0.96 -18.28 -43.21
CA THR A 138 1.26 -19.72 -43.37
C THR A 138 1.44 -20.48 -42.06
N ASP A 139 1.70 -19.78 -40.96
CA ASP A 139 1.80 -20.33 -39.61
C ASP A 139 0.44 -20.36 -38.89
N HIS A 140 -0.64 -19.96 -39.57
CA HIS A 140 -2.02 -20.01 -39.05
C HIS A 140 -2.21 -19.25 -37.73
N THR A 141 -1.49 -18.13 -37.56
CA THR A 141 -1.64 -17.25 -36.38
C THR A 141 -2.40 -15.97 -36.68
N THR A 142 -2.69 -15.67 -37.95
CA THR A 142 -3.53 -14.52 -38.32
C THR A 142 -4.67 -14.92 -39.23
N TYR A 143 -5.85 -14.38 -38.97
CA TYR A 143 -7.08 -14.71 -39.70
C TYR A 143 -7.89 -13.47 -40.06
N THR A 144 -8.61 -13.57 -41.17
CA THR A 144 -9.78 -12.76 -41.45
C THR A 144 -11.02 -13.55 -41.04
N LEU A 145 -11.93 -12.94 -40.29
CA LEU A 145 -13.22 -13.53 -39.94
C LEU A 145 -14.34 -12.73 -40.59
N THR A 146 -15.20 -13.39 -41.36
CA THR A 146 -16.39 -12.79 -41.96
C THR A 146 -17.60 -13.62 -41.63
N ALA A 147 -18.69 -13.01 -41.15
CA ALA A 147 -19.88 -13.72 -40.76
C ALA A 147 -21.16 -13.09 -41.30
N THR A 148 -22.12 -13.92 -41.70
CA THR A 148 -23.43 -13.51 -42.23
C THR A 148 -24.55 -14.27 -41.52
N THR A 149 -25.79 -13.82 -41.70
CA THR A 149 -26.98 -14.58 -41.27
C THR A 149 -27.55 -15.40 -42.43
N PRO A 150 -28.29 -16.49 -42.16
CA PRO A 150 -28.97 -17.25 -43.20
C PRO A 150 -29.96 -16.40 -44.03
N THR A 151 -30.53 -15.34 -43.45
CA THR A 151 -31.47 -14.44 -44.13
C THR A 151 -30.77 -13.38 -44.99
N HIS A 152 -29.51 -13.07 -44.69
CA HIS A 152 -28.69 -12.10 -45.44
C HIS A 152 -27.32 -12.69 -45.81
N PRO A 153 -27.28 -13.74 -46.66
CA PRO A 153 -26.07 -14.53 -46.91
C PRO A 153 -24.95 -13.77 -47.64
N THR A 154 -25.24 -12.60 -48.21
CA THR A 154 -24.27 -11.76 -48.95
C THR A 154 -23.95 -10.44 -48.24
N THR A 155 -24.55 -10.19 -47.07
CA THR A 155 -24.32 -8.98 -46.28
C THR A 155 -23.62 -9.35 -44.98
N PRO A 156 -22.34 -8.97 -44.77
CA PRO A 156 -21.59 -9.37 -43.60
C PRO A 156 -22.13 -8.67 -42.34
N THR A 157 -22.65 -9.45 -41.40
CA THR A 157 -23.03 -9.01 -40.05
C THR A 157 -21.81 -8.63 -39.22
N LEU A 158 -20.71 -9.37 -39.37
CA LEU A 158 -19.43 -9.15 -38.71
C LEU A 158 -18.29 -9.32 -39.70
N THR A 159 -17.32 -8.43 -39.66
CA THR A 159 -16.04 -8.58 -40.35
C THR A 159 -14.91 -8.17 -39.43
N ILE A 160 -13.89 -9.02 -39.32
CA ILE A 160 -12.63 -8.76 -38.63
C ILE A 160 -11.53 -8.98 -39.67
N ASN A 161 -10.91 -7.89 -40.17
CA ASN A 161 -9.91 -8.00 -41.23
C ASN A 161 -8.58 -8.59 -40.76
N ASN A 162 -8.25 -8.43 -39.47
CA ASN A 162 -7.04 -8.99 -38.90
C ASN A 162 -7.25 -9.37 -37.43
N LEU A 163 -7.47 -10.66 -37.23
CA LEU A 163 -7.46 -11.35 -35.95
C LEU A 163 -6.09 -12.01 -35.77
N THR A 164 -5.28 -11.52 -34.82
CA THR A 164 -3.99 -12.12 -34.50
C THR A 164 -4.11 -12.99 -33.24
N LEU A 165 -3.65 -14.22 -33.35
CA LEU A 165 -3.57 -15.20 -32.28
C LEU A 165 -2.15 -15.27 -31.74
N HIS A 166 -2.02 -15.51 -30.45
CA HIS A 166 -0.73 -15.77 -29.82
C HIS A 166 -0.67 -17.16 -29.22
N PRO A 167 0.38 -17.94 -29.52
CA PRO A 167 0.60 -19.22 -28.88
C PRO A 167 1.10 -19.01 -27.45
N ILE A 168 0.43 -19.66 -26.52
CA ILE A 168 0.85 -19.78 -25.14
C ILE A 168 1.22 -21.24 -24.89
N ASP A 169 2.42 -21.44 -24.37
CA ASP A 169 2.91 -22.74 -23.93
C ASP A 169 2.17 -23.16 -22.66
N THR A 170 1.25 -24.13 -22.78
CA THR A 170 0.44 -24.60 -21.64
C THR A 170 1.25 -25.38 -20.62
N ALA A 171 2.42 -25.93 -20.97
CA ALA A 171 3.33 -26.53 -20.02
C ALA A 171 3.95 -25.49 -19.06
N LYS A 172 3.93 -24.19 -19.43
CA LYS A 172 4.24 -23.07 -18.53
C LYS A 172 3.05 -22.63 -17.70
N LEU A 173 1.82 -22.81 -18.19
CA LEU A 173 0.57 -22.57 -17.44
C LEU A 173 0.29 -23.66 -16.39
N GLY A 174 0.65 -24.93 -16.65
CA GLY A 174 0.57 -26.02 -15.68
C GLY A 174 1.51 -25.87 -14.48
N LYS A 175 2.52 -25.00 -14.60
CA LYS A 175 3.37 -24.52 -13.48
C LYS A 175 2.83 -23.25 -12.80
N GLN A 176 1.71 -22.71 -13.30
CA GLN A 176 0.93 -21.61 -12.70
C GLN A 176 -0.39 -22.10 -12.08
N SER A 177 -0.55 -23.41 -11.83
CA SER A 177 -1.44 -23.86 -10.76
C SER A 177 -0.90 -23.28 -9.44
N SER A 178 -1.56 -22.22 -8.95
CA SER A 178 -1.14 -21.36 -7.84
C SER A 178 0.27 -20.78 -8.03
N ALA A 179 0.40 -19.50 -8.41
CA ALA A 179 1.65 -18.81 -8.16
C ALA A 179 1.91 -18.84 -6.65
N ARG A 180 2.77 -19.77 -6.21
CA ARG A 180 3.16 -19.97 -4.80
C ARG A 180 3.50 -18.61 -4.22
N VAL A 181 2.76 -18.18 -3.20
CA VAL A 181 3.07 -16.94 -2.49
C VAL A 181 4.49 -17.12 -1.94
N PRO A 182 5.47 -16.30 -2.31
CA PRO A 182 6.80 -16.50 -1.79
C PRO A 182 6.91 -15.86 -0.42
N LEU A 183 7.77 -16.43 0.43
CA LEU A 183 8.26 -15.72 1.61
C LEU A 183 9.08 -14.50 1.17
N HIS A 184 9.08 -13.48 2.01
CA HIS A 184 9.88 -12.26 1.85
C HIS A 184 10.69 -12.00 3.11
N HIS A 185 11.70 -11.13 3.02
CA HIS A 185 12.46 -10.64 4.17
C HIS A 185 12.94 -9.22 3.93
N ILE A 186 13.32 -8.53 5.01
CA ILE A 186 13.96 -7.22 4.92
C ILE A 186 15.42 -7.40 4.56
N HIS A 187 15.82 -6.74 3.48
CA HIS A 187 17.20 -6.62 3.05
C HIS A 187 17.62 -5.15 3.10
N TRP A 188 18.73 -4.88 3.79
CA TRP A 188 19.31 -3.55 3.89
C TRP A 188 20.20 -3.30 2.67
N VAL A 189 19.77 -2.38 1.80
CA VAL A 189 20.48 -2.06 0.54
C VAL A 189 21.24 -0.75 0.69
N GLU A 190 22.42 -0.67 0.08
CA GLU A 190 23.22 0.56 0.05
C GLU A 190 22.47 1.69 -0.68
N ALA A 191 22.52 2.88 -0.11
CA ALA A 191 21.90 4.10 -0.62
C ALA A 191 22.88 5.28 -0.52
N GLU A 192 22.68 6.29 -1.36
CA GLU A 192 23.55 7.46 -1.42
C GLU A 192 23.16 8.50 -0.37
N LEU A 193 24.16 9.10 0.29
CA LEU A 193 23.96 10.26 1.16
C LEU A 193 23.45 11.46 0.34
N GLY A 194 22.70 12.35 0.99
CA GLY A 194 22.30 13.62 0.40
C GLY A 194 23.51 14.49 0.03
N SER A 195 23.38 15.23 -1.09
CA SER A 195 24.43 16.14 -1.56
C SER A 195 24.57 17.39 -0.70
N GLU A 196 23.50 17.80 -0.03
CA GLU A 196 23.48 18.89 0.95
C GLU A 196 23.53 18.31 2.37
N GLN A 197 24.17 19.02 3.30
CA GLN A 197 24.29 18.59 4.69
C GLN A 197 23.31 19.39 5.55
N VAL A 198 22.61 18.71 6.45
CA VAL A 198 21.79 19.38 7.48
C VAL A 198 22.72 20.09 8.48
N ASP A 199 22.50 21.37 8.73
CA ASP A 199 23.23 22.13 9.75
C ASP A 199 22.65 21.85 11.14
N LEU A 200 23.05 20.72 11.73
CA LEU A 200 22.51 20.25 13.01
C LEU A 200 22.62 21.30 14.15
N ALA A 201 23.68 22.11 14.17
CA ALA A 201 23.87 23.10 15.24
C ALA A 201 22.79 24.20 15.22
N ASN A 202 22.33 24.59 14.03
CA ASN A 202 21.33 25.63 13.85
C ASN A 202 19.91 25.07 13.60
N GLN A 203 19.78 23.82 13.19
CA GLN A 203 18.51 23.24 12.74
C GLN A 203 17.99 22.11 13.63
N ALA A 204 18.75 21.64 14.61
CA ALA A 204 18.36 20.51 15.43
C ALA A 204 18.44 20.79 16.93
N ALA A 205 17.58 20.13 17.69
CA ALA A 205 17.57 20.09 19.15
C ALA A 205 17.18 18.69 19.65
N VAL A 206 17.43 18.40 20.93
CA VAL A 206 16.94 17.18 21.58
C VAL A 206 15.55 17.43 22.16
N LEU A 207 14.63 16.49 21.96
CA LEU A 207 13.30 16.49 22.53
C LEU A 207 13.22 15.47 23.67
N GLY A 208 12.95 15.95 24.89
CA GLY A 208 12.87 15.10 26.08
C GLY A 208 14.25 14.73 26.66
N PRO A 209 14.34 13.61 27.41
CA PRO A 209 15.58 13.19 28.06
C PRO A 209 16.71 12.89 27.07
N ASP A 210 17.94 13.27 27.44
CA ASP A 210 19.16 12.99 26.66
C ASP A 210 20.14 12.07 27.42
N PRO A 211 19.81 10.79 27.62
CA PRO A 211 20.65 9.87 28.38
C PRO A 211 21.99 9.56 27.71
N LEU A 212 22.12 9.83 26.40
CA LEU A 212 23.32 9.52 25.62
C LEU A 212 24.16 10.75 25.31
N ASP A 213 23.78 11.93 25.81
CA ASP A 213 24.44 13.21 25.55
C ASP A 213 24.54 13.53 24.03
N ILE A 214 23.46 13.22 23.30
CA ILE A 214 23.28 13.49 21.87
C ILE A 214 23.45 14.98 21.58
N ALA A 215 22.95 15.85 22.45
CA ALA A 215 23.08 17.29 22.30
C ALA A 215 24.55 17.71 22.19
N SER A 216 25.41 17.26 23.10
CA SER A 216 26.83 17.59 23.07
C SER A 216 27.56 16.87 21.92
N ARG A 217 27.22 15.61 21.64
CA ARG A 217 27.87 14.81 20.59
C ARG A 217 27.69 15.39 19.19
N PHE A 218 26.49 15.88 18.88
CA PHE A 218 26.17 16.45 17.57
C PHE A 218 26.16 17.99 17.56
N GLY A 219 26.46 18.63 18.70
CA GLY A 219 26.47 20.09 18.83
C GLY A 219 25.10 20.72 18.62
N LEU A 220 24.03 20.05 19.08
CA LEU A 220 22.65 20.47 18.88
C LEU A 220 22.32 21.74 19.69
N GLY A 221 21.43 22.56 19.14
CA GLY A 221 20.92 23.75 19.82
C GLY A 221 19.98 23.42 20.98
N ALA A 222 19.64 24.43 21.77
CA ALA A 222 18.53 24.32 22.72
C ALA A 222 17.20 24.19 21.95
N ASP A 223 16.25 23.46 22.53
CA ASP A 223 14.90 23.35 22.00
C ASP A 223 14.17 24.69 22.09
N ASP A 224 14.18 25.43 20.98
CA ASP A 224 13.15 26.41 20.66
C ASP A 224 12.16 25.73 19.71
N ALA A 225 10.85 25.88 19.90
CA ALA A 225 9.85 25.09 19.17
C ALA A 225 9.85 25.28 17.64
N SER A 226 10.72 26.13 17.10
CA SER A 226 10.96 26.36 15.67
C SER A 226 12.01 25.41 15.04
N ARG A 227 12.66 24.53 15.79
CA ARG A 227 13.69 23.64 15.23
C ARG A 227 13.08 22.62 14.25
N PRO A 228 13.58 22.54 13.00
CA PRO A 228 13.05 21.60 12.01
C PRO A 228 13.40 20.14 12.30
N TYR A 229 14.44 19.84 13.10
CA TYR A 229 14.79 18.48 13.48
C TYR A 229 14.80 18.32 15.01
N LEU A 230 14.09 17.30 15.51
CA LEU A 230 13.98 17.01 16.93
C LEU A 230 14.47 15.59 17.20
N PHE A 231 15.54 15.46 17.97
CA PHE A 231 16.20 14.19 18.25
C PHE A 231 15.63 13.52 19.50
N VAL A 232 15.37 12.22 19.40
CA VAL A 232 14.98 11.34 20.50
C VAL A 232 15.77 10.04 20.39
N THR A 233 16.07 9.40 21.52
CA THR A 233 16.71 8.08 21.55
C THR A 233 15.70 6.99 21.90
N CYS A 234 15.90 5.79 21.36
CA CYS A 234 15.26 4.58 21.84
C CYS A 234 16.26 3.44 22.05
N GLY A 235 15.86 2.42 22.82
CA GLY A 235 16.72 1.24 23.07
C GLY A 235 17.93 1.52 23.96
N THR A 236 17.77 2.37 24.97
CA THR A 236 18.80 2.57 26.00
C THR A 236 18.69 1.51 27.08
N ALA A 237 19.80 0.85 27.44
CA ALA A 237 19.81 -0.18 28.47
C ALA A 237 19.18 0.31 29.79
N PRO A 238 18.43 -0.54 30.51
CA PRO A 238 17.71 -0.15 31.71
C PRO A 238 18.68 0.05 32.88
N ASP A 239 19.26 1.24 32.99
CA ASP A 239 19.84 1.75 34.24
C ASP A 239 19.69 3.28 34.29
N ALA A 240 18.43 3.69 34.38
CA ALA A 240 17.96 4.95 34.99
C ALA A 240 16.48 4.85 35.41
N THR A 241 15.68 3.95 34.79
CA THR A 241 14.22 3.83 35.00
C THR A 241 13.69 2.42 35.33
N GLY A 242 14.42 1.33 35.08
CA GLY A 242 13.98 -0.04 35.47
C GLY A 242 12.81 -0.62 34.68
N GLU A 243 12.59 -0.14 33.46
CA GLU A 243 11.32 -0.28 32.74
C GLU A 243 11.60 -0.83 31.33
N GLY A 244 11.19 -2.08 31.04
CA GLY A 244 11.47 -2.77 29.77
C GLY A 244 10.62 -2.30 28.59
N ALA A 245 10.65 -3.02 27.46
CA ALA A 245 10.04 -2.64 26.18
C ALA A 245 8.63 -2.01 26.22
N TYR A 246 7.74 -2.43 27.13
CA TYR A 246 6.41 -1.83 27.28
C TYR A 246 6.47 -0.36 27.69
N ALA A 247 7.28 -0.05 28.70
CA ALA A 247 7.42 1.30 29.22
C ALA A 247 8.17 2.21 28.25
N GLU A 248 9.12 1.67 27.47
CA GLU A 248 9.74 2.40 26.36
C GLU A 248 8.70 2.81 25.29
N VAL A 249 7.78 1.90 24.97
CA VAL A 249 6.68 2.19 24.04
C VAL A 249 5.71 3.22 24.62
N GLU A 250 5.36 3.15 25.91
CA GLU A 250 4.54 4.17 26.59
C GLU A 250 5.22 5.54 26.57
N ARG A 251 6.50 5.61 26.97
CA ARG A 251 7.28 6.86 26.97
C ARG A 251 7.33 7.51 25.59
N LEU A 252 7.57 6.72 24.55
CA LEU A 252 7.61 7.24 23.18
C LEU A 252 6.24 7.61 22.65
N LEU A 253 5.18 6.89 23.05
CA LEU A 253 3.81 7.26 22.72
C LEU A 253 3.47 8.64 23.29
N ASP A 254 3.73 8.85 24.59
CA ASP A 254 3.47 10.13 25.26
C ASP A 254 4.24 11.27 24.59
N LEU A 255 5.54 11.08 24.34
CA LEU A 255 6.39 12.08 23.68
C LEU A 255 5.88 12.42 22.27
N VAL A 256 5.49 11.41 21.49
CA VAL A 256 4.95 11.63 20.14
C VAL A 256 3.61 12.35 20.19
N GLN A 257 2.74 12.01 21.14
CA GLN A 257 1.45 12.67 21.31
C GLN A 257 1.63 14.15 21.68
N GLU A 258 2.54 14.46 22.60
CA GLU A 258 2.90 15.85 22.96
C GLU A 258 3.46 16.61 21.74
N TRP A 259 4.38 15.98 21.01
CA TRP A 259 4.97 16.56 19.80
C TRP A 259 3.92 16.85 18.71
N LEU A 260 2.98 15.93 18.49
CA LEU A 260 1.91 16.10 17.50
C LEU A 260 0.87 17.14 17.92
N ALA A 261 0.68 17.36 19.24
CA ALA A 261 -0.27 18.34 19.77
C ALA A 261 0.27 19.78 19.75
N ASP A 262 1.59 19.99 19.67
CA ASP A 262 2.21 21.32 19.62
C ASP A 262 2.22 21.89 18.20
N GLU A 263 1.27 22.79 17.90
CA GLU A 263 1.11 23.40 16.57
C GLU A 263 2.39 24.11 16.07
N ARG A 264 3.22 24.63 16.97
CA ARG A 264 4.50 25.29 16.60
C ARG A 264 5.48 24.31 15.94
N ARG A 265 5.30 23.00 16.19
CA ARG A 265 6.12 21.91 15.68
C ARG A 265 5.54 21.27 14.43
N GLY A 266 4.50 21.85 13.81
CA GLY A 266 3.81 21.32 12.63
C GLY A 266 4.75 20.93 11.48
N ASP A 267 5.82 21.70 11.27
CA ASP A 267 6.81 21.48 10.19
C ASP A 267 8.08 20.73 10.66
N SER A 268 8.17 20.39 11.94
CA SER A 268 9.34 19.67 12.47
C SER A 268 9.32 18.18 12.09
N THR A 269 10.53 17.62 12.03
CA THR A 269 10.81 16.21 11.78
C THR A 269 11.40 15.58 13.04
N LEU A 270 10.75 14.52 13.54
CA LEU A 270 11.24 13.72 14.65
C LEU A 270 12.28 12.71 14.14
N VAL A 271 13.52 12.83 14.62
CA VAL A 271 14.63 11.92 14.34
C VAL A 271 14.82 11.00 15.54
N VAL A 272 14.55 9.71 15.35
CA VAL A 272 14.70 8.71 16.41
C VAL A 272 15.95 7.88 16.16
N LEU A 273 16.92 7.99 17.08
CA LEU A 273 18.15 7.23 17.07
C LEU A 273 17.95 5.92 17.84
N ASN A 274 18.17 4.79 17.17
CA ASN A 274 18.30 3.50 17.83
C ASN A 274 19.68 3.41 18.48
N ALA A 275 19.70 3.34 19.80
CA ALA A 275 20.92 3.16 20.58
C ALA A 275 21.10 1.72 21.08
N ALA A 276 20.21 0.80 20.69
CA ALA A 276 20.38 -0.59 21.02
C ALA A 276 21.65 -1.13 20.34
N GLY A 277 22.47 -1.85 21.11
CA GLY A 277 23.60 -2.60 20.57
C GLY A 277 23.15 -3.79 19.71
N GLY A 278 23.96 -4.85 19.68
CA GLY A 278 23.63 -6.08 18.96
C GLY A 278 22.31 -6.73 19.40
N PRO A 279 21.77 -7.66 18.58
CA PRO A 279 20.49 -8.34 18.83
C PRO A 279 20.48 -9.19 20.11
N ASP A 280 21.65 -9.52 20.66
CA ASP A 280 21.83 -10.22 21.93
C ASP A 280 21.56 -9.36 23.17
N SER A 281 21.46 -8.03 23.03
CA SER A 281 21.10 -7.11 24.10
C SER A 281 19.59 -7.08 24.35
N GLU A 282 19.15 -6.97 25.61
CA GLU A 282 17.73 -6.73 25.93
C GLU A 282 17.24 -5.39 25.38
N ALA A 283 18.12 -4.39 25.29
CA ALA A 283 17.80 -3.09 24.73
C ALA A 283 17.39 -3.17 23.24
N SER A 284 17.78 -4.25 22.55
CA SER A 284 17.36 -4.50 21.17
C SER A 284 15.86 -4.84 21.06
N LEU A 285 15.26 -5.43 22.10
CA LEU A 285 13.83 -5.71 22.17
C LEU A 285 13.03 -4.42 22.38
N ASP A 286 13.54 -3.53 23.22
CA ASP A 286 12.95 -2.23 23.50
C ASP A 286 12.96 -1.37 22.23
N ALA A 287 14.10 -1.31 21.53
CA ALA A 287 14.22 -0.65 20.23
C ALA A 287 13.30 -1.25 19.17
N ALA A 288 13.20 -2.59 19.09
CA ALA A 288 12.32 -3.25 18.13
C ALA A 288 10.86 -2.85 18.35
N ALA A 289 10.38 -2.87 19.59
CA ALA A 289 9.02 -2.45 19.94
C ALA A 289 8.77 -0.97 19.59
N ALA A 290 9.71 -0.09 19.96
CA ALA A 290 9.67 1.33 19.63
C ALA A 290 9.59 1.59 18.11
N TRP A 291 10.39 0.88 17.32
CA TRP A 291 10.39 1.00 15.87
C TRP A 291 9.08 0.56 15.24
N GLY A 292 8.42 -0.47 15.79
CA GLY A 292 7.08 -0.86 15.38
C GLY A 292 6.06 0.27 15.54
N LEU A 293 6.02 0.90 16.72
CA LEU A 293 5.19 2.08 17.00
C LEU A 293 5.50 3.22 16.02
N LEU A 294 6.77 3.59 15.90
CA LEU A 294 7.19 4.78 15.16
C LEU A 294 7.04 4.63 13.63
N ARG A 295 7.09 3.41 13.08
CA ARG A 295 6.71 3.18 11.68
C ARG A 295 5.23 3.50 11.43
N THR A 296 4.35 3.19 12.36
CA THR A 296 2.95 3.63 12.26
C THR A 296 2.84 5.15 12.43
N VAL A 297 3.58 5.76 13.36
CA VAL A 297 3.61 7.24 13.49
C VAL A 297 4.05 7.88 12.16
N ALA A 298 5.05 7.32 11.48
CA ALA A 298 5.52 7.77 10.18
C ALA A 298 4.48 7.58 9.07
N ALA A 299 3.71 6.48 9.10
CA ALA A 299 2.60 6.24 8.18
C ALA A 299 1.43 7.21 8.40
N GLU A 300 1.16 7.57 9.66
CA GLU A 300 0.17 8.59 10.05
C GLU A 300 0.69 10.01 9.86
N ASN A 301 1.99 10.23 9.70
CA ASN A 301 2.58 11.56 9.52
C ASN A 301 3.70 11.52 8.47
N PRO A 302 3.36 11.29 7.18
CA PRO A 302 4.35 11.11 6.12
C PRO A 302 5.35 12.27 6.07
N GLY A 303 6.64 11.94 5.98
CA GLY A 303 7.72 12.92 5.89
C GLY A 303 8.24 13.46 7.22
N ARG A 304 7.47 13.36 8.31
CA ARG A 304 7.80 13.99 9.62
C ARG A 304 8.55 13.10 10.61
N VAL A 305 8.83 11.85 10.26
CA VAL A 305 9.59 10.91 11.12
C VAL A 305 10.78 10.34 10.35
N ARG A 306 11.92 10.23 11.03
CA ARG A 306 13.16 9.59 10.55
C ARG A 306 13.64 8.59 11.60
N LEU A 307 13.75 7.31 11.22
CA LEU A 307 14.30 6.25 12.05
C LEU A 307 15.74 5.98 11.62
N VAL A 308 16.68 6.10 12.56
CA VAL A 308 18.11 5.99 12.27
C VAL A 308 18.72 4.93 13.18
N ASP A 309 19.24 3.86 12.60
CA ASP A 309 20.07 2.89 13.28
C ASP A 309 21.54 3.31 13.17
N LEU A 310 22.14 3.70 14.29
CA LEU A 310 23.50 4.24 14.34
C LEU A 310 24.18 3.82 15.64
N ASP A 311 25.28 3.08 15.53
CA ASP A 311 26.18 2.87 16.65
C ASP A 311 26.92 4.19 16.94
N LEU A 312 26.66 4.80 18.09
CA LEU A 312 27.31 6.05 18.47
C LEU A 312 28.81 5.91 18.74
N ALA A 313 29.35 4.68 18.81
CA ALA A 313 30.78 4.42 18.83
C ALA A 313 31.42 4.47 17.42
N ASP A 314 30.63 4.37 16.35
CA ASP A 314 31.09 4.51 14.96
C ASP A 314 31.23 5.99 14.59
N ALA A 315 32.46 6.49 14.68
CA ALA A 315 32.78 7.88 14.33
C ALA A 315 32.49 8.23 12.87
N GLU A 316 32.63 7.28 11.93
CA GLU A 316 32.36 7.54 10.51
C GLU A 316 30.85 7.60 10.26
N GLY A 317 30.06 6.71 10.87
CA GLY A 317 28.61 6.76 10.86
C GLY A 317 28.05 8.06 11.47
N VAL A 318 28.61 8.49 12.61
CA VAL A 318 28.25 9.76 13.27
C VAL A 318 28.51 10.96 12.35
N GLN A 319 29.63 10.98 11.62
CA GLN A 319 29.95 12.03 10.65
C GLN A 319 29.02 12.03 9.43
N ALA A 320 28.50 10.86 9.03
CA ALA A 320 27.62 10.73 7.88
C ALA A 320 26.16 11.15 8.15
N LEU A 321 25.76 11.28 9.42
CA LEU A 321 24.39 11.56 9.84
C LEU A 321 23.76 12.78 9.16
N PRO A 322 24.40 13.97 9.07
CA PRO A 322 23.75 15.14 8.49
C PRO A 322 23.44 14.97 7.00
N GLY A 323 24.31 14.29 6.24
CA GLY A 323 24.06 13.93 4.85
C GLY A 323 23.00 12.83 4.70
N ALA A 324 22.93 11.92 5.67
CA ALA A 324 21.91 10.88 5.69
C ALA A 324 20.50 11.47 5.91
N LEU A 325 20.35 12.44 6.81
CA LEU A 325 19.07 13.14 7.02
C LEU A 325 18.61 13.90 5.78
N ALA A 326 19.55 14.51 5.05
CA ALA A 326 19.27 15.22 3.80
C ALA A 326 18.84 14.29 2.64
N SER A 327 19.08 12.97 2.74
CA SER A 327 18.59 12.01 1.73
C SER A 327 17.06 11.92 1.68
N GLY A 328 16.38 12.28 2.77
CA GLY A 328 14.93 12.18 2.91
C GLY A 328 14.39 10.76 3.10
N GLU A 329 15.25 9.74 3.21
CA GLU A 329 14.81 8.37 3.51
C GLU A 329 14.27 8.29 4.96
N PRO A 330 13.05 7.75 5.18
CA PRO A 330 12.43 7.75 6.50
C PRO A 330 12.98 6.71 7.46
N GLU A 331 13.72 5.72 6.96
CA GLU A 331 14.34 4.68 7.76
C GLU A 331 15.68 4.30 7.13
N LEU A 332 16.75 4.37 7.92
CA LEU A 332 18.11 4.14 7.46
C LEU A 332 18.99 3.56 8.57
N ARG A 333 20.09 2.94 8.16
CA ARG A 333 21.19 2.49 9.01
C ARG A 333 22.49 3.09 8.55
N LEU A 334 23.29 3.58 9.49
CA LEU A 334 24.63 4.12 9.27
C LEU A 334 25.67 3.21 9.91
N ALA A 335 26.65 2.80 9.11
CA ALA A 335 27.81 2.03 9.55
C ALA A 335 29.00 2.29 8.62
N ASP A 336 30.18 2.55 9.19
CA ASP A 336 31.43 2.82 8.46
C ASP A 336 31.26 3.92 7.40
N GLY A 337 30.54 4.99 7.75
CA GLY A 337 30.25 6.13 6.86
C GLY A 337 29.31 5.83 5.69
N ARG A 338 28.71 4.63 5.64
CA ARG A 338 27.77 4.21 4.60
C ARG A 338 26.34 4.23 5.09
N MET A 339 25.43 4.60 4.19
CA MET A 339 24.00 4.55 4.43
C MET A 339 23.39 3.31 3.77
N THR A 340 22.60 2.56 4.54
CA THR A 340 21.76 1.50 4.02
C THR A 340 20.30 1.74 4.40
N VAL A 341 19.38 1.24 3.58
CA VAL A 341 17.93 1.44 3.76
C VAL A 341 17.19 0.11 3.63
N PRO A 342 16.11 -0.11 4.40
CA PRO A 342 15.44 -1.39 4.41
C PRO A 342 14.52 -1.52 3.19
N ARG A 343 14.59 -2.68 2.52
CA ARG A 343 13.72 -3.04 1.40
C ARG A 343 13.21 -4.46 1.59
N LEU A 344 11.91 -4.65 1.44
CA LEU A 344 11.29 -5.96 1.40
C LEU A 344 11.60 -6.61 0.05
N VAL A 345 12.21 -7.79 0.11
CA VAL A 345 12.60 -8.57 -1.07
C VAL A 345 12.14 -10.01 -0.92
N GLN A 346 11.96 -10.69 -2.05
CA GLN A 346 11.61 -12.10 -2.05
C GLN A 346 12.73 -12.93 -1.40
N ALA A 347 12.36 -13.85 -0.50
CA ALA A 347 13.26 -14.89 -0.02
C ALA A 347 13.48 -15.88 -1.17
N THR A 348 14.64 -15.79 -1.83
CA THR A 348 15.04 -16.85 -2.76
C THR A 348 15.41 -18.07 -1.93
N GLY A 349 14.68 -19.17 -2.14
CA GLY A 349 14.98 -20.45 -1.51
C GLY A 349 16.43 -20.80 -1.78
N GLY A 350 17.19 -21.09 -0.72
CA GLY A 350 18.62 -21.35 -0.80
C GLY A 350 18.90 -22.56 -1.70
N THR A 351 19.10 -22.35 -2.99
CA THR A 351 19.96 -23.21 -3.78
C THR A 351 21.34 -23.10 -3.14
N ARG A 352 21.82 -24.20 -2.56
CA ARG A 352 23.24 -24.41 -2.23
C ARG A 352 24.06 -24.11 -3.50
N GLY A 353 24.52 -22.87 -3.63
CA GLY A 353 25.17 -22.36 -4.83
C GLY A 353 26.04 -21.16 -4.48
N ASN A 354 27.32 -21.46 -4.22
CA ASN A 354 28.45 -20.52 -4.22
C ASN A 354 28.41 -19.37 -3.21
N ALA A 355 28.47 -19.71 -1.92
CA ALA A 355 29.19 -18.91 -0.94
C ALA A 355 30.70 -18.99 -1.23
N GLN A 356 31.16 -18.42 -2.34
CA GLN A 356 32.56 -18.16 -2.70
C GLN A 356 32.60 -17.46 -4.06
N GLN A 357 32.25 -16.18 -4.10
CA GLN A 357 32.77 -15.20 -5.08
C GLN A 357 32.25 -13.81 -4.71
N GLN A 358 32.80 -13.22 -3.65
CA GLN A 358 33.00 -11.78 -3.65
C GLN A 358 33.96 -11.44 -4.80
N PRO A 359 33.68 -10.44 -5.65
CA PRO A 359 34.68 -9.94 -6.58
C PRO A 359 35.82 -9.33 -5.75
N GLN A 360 36.98 -9.99 -5.76
CA GLN A 360 38.19 -9.49 -5.11
C GLN A 360 38.61 -8.17 -5.75
N ALA A 361 38.21 -7.06 -5.13
CA ALA A 361 38.87 -5.78 -5.35
C ALA A 361 40.30 -5.89 -4.84
N ARG A 362 41.27 -5.60 -5.71
CA ARG A 362 42.71 -5.62 -5.42
C ARG A 362 43.04 -4.77 -4.19
N THR A 363 43.27 -5.42 -3.05
CA THR A 363 43.70 -4.77 -1.80
C THR A 363 45.23 -4.71 -1.73
N LYS A 364 45.74 -3.52 -1.42
CA LYS A 364 47.11 -3.32 -0.89
C LYS A 364 47.20 -3.96 0.51
N PRO A 365 48.41 -4.30 1.01
CA PRO A 365 48.55 -5.02 2.28
C PRO A 365 48.18 -4.12 3.47
N GLN A 366 47.13 -4.48 4.20
CA GLN A 366 46.79 -3.91 5.52
C GLN A 366 47.42 -4.77 6.63
N LEU A 367 47.92 -4.10 7.68
CA LEU A 367 48.45 -4.71 8.92
C LEU A 367 47.33 -5.47 9.67
N PRO A 368 47.67 -6.46 10.52
CA PRO A 368 46.70 -7.33 11.15
C PRO A 368 45.86 -6.60 12.22
N SER A 369 44.57 -6.42 11.92
CA SER A 369 43.52 -6.03 12.88
C SER A 369 43.19 -7.20 13.81
N GLN A 370 42.87 -6.89 15.08
CA GLN A 370 42.56 -7.88 16.12
C GLN A 370 41.38 -8.80 15.74
N PRO A 371 41.34 -10.05 16.24
CA PRO A 371 40.29 -11.01 15.91
C PRO A 371 38.93 -10.53 16.44
N GLN A 372 37.99 -10.27 15.53
CA GLN A 372 36.58 -10.16 15.87
C GLN A 372 36.07 -11.51 16.41
N PRO A 373 35.22 -11.53 17.46
CA PRO A 373 34.60 -12.76 17.93
C PRO A 373 33.80 -13.41 16.80
N GLN A 374 34.02 -14.71 16.57
CA GLN A 374 33.30 -15.46 15.55
C GLN A 374 31.81 -15.50 15.92
N PRO A 375 30.88 -15.16 14.99
CA PRO A 375 29.45 -15.29 15.27
C PRO A 375 29.13 -16.73 15.62
N GLN A 376 28.34 -16.94 16.67
CA GLN A 376 27.85 -18.26 17.05
C GLN A 376 27.10 -18.89 15.87
N PRO A 377 27.20 -20.22 15.66
CA PRO A 377 26.50 -20.88 14.56
C PRO A 377 24.98 -20.68 14.74
N GLN A 378 24.33 -20.13 13.70
CA GLN A 378 22.88 -19.97 13.67
C GLN A 378 22.18 -21.33 13.87
N PRO A 379 21.09 -21.40 14.67
CA PRO A 379 20.36 -22.64 14.85
C PRO A 379 19.82 -23.13 13.50
N GLN A 380 20.05 -24.40 13.20
CA GLN A 380 19.56 -25.00 11.95
C GLN A 380 18.10 -25.47 12.13
N PRO A 381 17.24 -25.33 11.10
CA PRO A 381 15.90 -25.89 11.11
C PRO A 381 15.90 -27.39 11.47
N GLN A 382 15.04 -27.78 12.41
CA GLN A 382 14.85 -29.18 12.83
C GLN A 382 13.38 -29.59 12.66
N PRO A 383 13.11 -30.83 12.23
CA PRO A 383 11.74 -31.33 12.20
C PRO A 383 11.17 -31.43 13.62
N LEU A 384 9.86 -31.25 13.75
CA LEU A 384 9.17 -31.46 15.02
C LEU A 384 9.24 -32.95 15.42
N ASP A 385 9.46 -33.21 16.70
CA ASP A 385 9.46 -34.58 17.26
C ASP A 385 8.02 -35.04 17.50
N PRO A 386 7.54 -36.10 16.81
CA PRO A 386 6.19 -36.64 17.01
C PRO A 386 5.90 -37.11 18.45
N ASN A 387 6.94 -37.49 19.20
CA ASN A 387 6.81 -37.95 20.59
C ASN A 387 6.97 -36.81 21.61
N GLY A 388 7.35 -35.61 21.18
CA GLY A 388 7.43 -34.43 22.01
C GLY A 388 6.09 -33.68 22.09
N THR A 389 5.92 -32.89 23.13
CA THR A 389 4.75 -32.02 23.32
C THR A 389 4.93 -30.70 22.55
N VAL A 390 3.91 -30.31 21.79
CA VAL A 390 3.84 -29.00 21.13
C VAL A 390 2.81 -28.11 21.83
N LEU A 391 3.26 -26.93 22.24
CA LEU A 391 2.45 -25.89 22.85
C LEU A 391 1.89 -24.94 21.78
N VAL A 392 0.58 -24.73 21.75
CA VAL A 392 -0.07 -23.72 20.90
C VAL A 392 -0.85 -22.74 21.78
N THR A 393 -0.47 -21.46 21.77
CA THR A 393 -1.24 -20.41 22.48
C THR A 393 -2.22 -19.75 21.53
N GLY A 394 -3.40 -19.34 22.01
CA GLY A 394 -4.47 -18.85 21.13
C GLY A 394 -5.14 -19.98 20.34
N ALA A 395 -4.97 -21.23 20.80
CA ALA A 395 -5.32 -22.45 20.07
C ALA A 395 -6.81 -22.54 19.67
N THR A 396 -7.69 -21.92 20.44
CA THR A 396 -9.14 -21.94 20.16
C THR A 396 -9.59 -20.82 19.23
N GLY A 397 -8.68 -19.96 18.76
CA GLY A 397 -8.97 -19.02 17.67
C GLY A 397 -9.03 -19.73 16.32
N ALA A 398 -9.66 -19.13 15.31
CA ALA A 398 -9.80 -19.74 13.98
C ALA A 398 -8.46 -20.21 13.40
N LEU A 399 -7.43 -19.35 13.45
CA LEU A 399 -6.08 -19.69 12.97
C LEU A 399 -5.37 -20.71 13.86
N GLY A 400 -5.52 -20.61 15.19
CA GLY A 400 -4.93 -21.56 16.14
C GLY A 400 -5.47 -22.98 15.97
N ALA A 401 -6.77 -23.11 15.69
CA ALA A 401 -7.42 -24.40 15.43
C ALA A 401 -6.94 -25.00 14.09
N ALA A 402 -6.88 -24.19 13.03
CA ALA A 402 -6.36 -24.61 11.73
C ALA A 402 -4.88 -25.05 11.82
N LEU A 403 -4.05 -24.26 12.51
CA LEU A 403 -2.65 -24.61 12.81
C LEU A 403 -2.55 -25.95 13.54
N THR A 404 -3.37 -26.14 14.58
CA THR A 404 -3.34 -27.37 15.38
C THR A 404 -3.63 -28.60 14.54
N ARG A 405 -4.63 -28.53 13.64
CA ARG A 405 -4.93 -29.61 12.69
C ARG A 405 -3.76 -29.89 11.75
N HIS A 406 -3.16 -28.84 11.20
CA HIS A 406 -2.01 -28.93 10.30
C HIS A 406 -0.79 -29.59 10.97
N LEU A 407 -0.49 -29.24 12.22
CA LEU A 407 0.60 -29.85 12.99
C LEU A 407 0.38 -31.35 13.20
N VAL A 408 -0.87 -31.79 13.36
CA VAL A 408 -1.21 -33.21 13.53
C VAL A 408 -1.13 -33.96 12.20
N SER A 409 -1.66 -33.38 11.11
CA SER A 409 -1.76 -34.03 9.81
C SER A 409 -0.43 -34.05 9.05
N GLU A 410 0.26 -32.92 8.95
CA GLU A 410 1.47 -32.77 8.13
C GLU A 410 2.76 -32.99 8.93
N HIS A 411 2.80 -32.57 10.19
CA HIS A 411 3.99 -32.68 11.04
C HIS A 411 3.95 -33.87 12.01
N GLY A 412 2.87 -34.66 12.00
CA GLY A 412 2.76 -35.88 12.78
C GLY A 412 2.74 -35.68 14.29
N VAL A 413 2.44 -34.48 14.78
CA VAL A 413 2.39 -34.19 16.23
C VAL A 413 1.34 -35.06 16.91
N ARG A 414 1.69 -35.68 18.05
CA ARG A 414 0.77 -36.55 18.83
C ARG A 414 0.52 -36.08 20.25
N HIS A 415 1.27 -35.11 20.75
CA HIS A 415 1.11 -34.54 22.09
C HIS A 415 0.92 -33.02 21.97
N LEU A 416 -0.25 -32.53 22.35
CA LEU A 416 -0.63 -31.13 22.24
C LEU A 416 -0.97 -30.54 23.60
N LEU A 417 -0.35 -29.41 23.92
CA LEU A 417 -0.75 -28.50 24.98
C LEU A 417 -1.36 -27.25 24.34
N LEU A 418 -2.68 -27.11 24.43
CA LEU A 418 -3.43 -26.01 23.84
C LEU A 418 -3.78 -25.01 24.93
N LEU A 419 -3.43 -23.73 24.74
CA LEU A 419 -3.74 -22.67 25.69
C LEU A 419 -4.69 -21.64 25.07
N SER A 420 -5.73 -21.30 25.83
CA SER A 420 -6.55 -20.12 25.58
C SER A 420 -7.13 -19.61 26.89
N ARG A 421 -7.47 -18.31 26.98
CA ARG A 421 -8.05 -17.73 28.20
C ARG A 421 -9.37 -18.41 28.63
N ARG A 422 -10.20 -18.78 27.65
CA ARG A 422 -11.49 -19.45 27.87
C ARG A 422 -11.38 -20.98 28.03
N GLY A 423 -10.24 -21.57 27.67
CA GLY A 423 -10.05 -23.03 27.69
C GLY A 423 -11.14 -23.77 26.93
N ILE A 424 -11.69 -24.82 27.56
CA ILE A 424 -12.75 -25.68 26.99
C ILE A 424 -14.09 -24.95 26.76
N ASP A 425 -14.28 -23.78 27.38
CA ASP A 425 -15.49 -22.96 27.21
C ASP A 425 -15.37 -21.96 26.05
N ALA A 426 -14.28 -21.99 25.28
CA ALA A 426 -14.20 -21.28 24.02
C ALA A 426 -15.09 -21.93 22.94
N ASP A 427 -15.67 -21.11 22.07
CA ASP A 427 -16.48 -21.57 20.95
C ASP A 427 -15.66 -22.49 20.03
N GLY A 428 -16.20 -23.66 19.69
CA GLY A 428 -15.52 -24.66 18.84
C GLY A 428 -14.44 -25.49 19.54
N ALA A 429 -14.13 -25.24 20.82
CA ALA A 429 -13.04 -25.92 21.50
C ALA A 429 -13.34 -27.38 21.87
N ARG A 430 -14.60 -27.70 22.21
CA ARG A 430 -15.01 -29.08 22.50
C ARG A 430 -14.92 -29.93 21.25
N GLU A 431 -15.44 -29.42 20.13
CA GLU A 431 -15.41 -30.06 18.83
C GLU A 431 -13.96 -30.31 18.37
N LEU A 432 -13.07 -29.32 18.50
CA LEU A 432 -11.65 -29.47 18.18
C LEU A 432 -10.97 -30.56 19.02
N VAL A 433 -11.22 -30.59 20.33
CA VAL A 433 -10.60 -31.59 21.23
C VAL A 433 -11.12 -33.01 20.92
N GLU A 434 -12.41 -33.16 20.65
CA GLU A 434 -13.02 -34.45 20.26
C GLU A 434 -12.46 -34.95 18.93
N GLU A 435 -12.37 -34.07 17.93
CA GLU A 435 -11.76 -34.35 16.62
C GLU A 435 -10.31 -34.85 16.76
N LEU A 436 -9.47 -34.14 17.51
CA LEU A 436 -8.07 -34.50 17.70
C LEU A 436 -7.91 -35.81 18.47
N ARG A 437 -8.74 -36.05 19.50
CA ARG A 437 -8.72 -37.32 20.24
C ARG A 437 -9.17 -38.50 19.39
N ALA A 438 -10.12 -38.29 18.48
CA ALA A 438 -10.52 -39.31 17.51
C ALA A 438 -9.39 -39.66 16.53
N ALA A 439 -8.46 -38.73 16.28
CA ALA A 439 -7.23 -38.95 15.54
C ALA A 439 -6.07 -39.51 16.40
N GLU A 440 -6.37 -40.07 17.58
CA GLU A 440 -5.40 -40.65 18.52
C GLU A 440 -4.34 -39.66 19.06
N VAL A 441 -4.65 -38.36 19.04
CA VAL A 441 -3.77 -37.32 19.59
C VAL A 441 -4.07 -37.11 21.07
N ARG A 442 -3.01 -37.04 21.89
CA ARG A 442 -3.13 -36.65 23.30
C ARG A 442 -3.23 -35.14 23.40
N VAL A 443 -4.40 -34.64 23.77
CA VAL A 443 -4.69 -33.20 23.87
C VAL A 443 -5.00 -32.80 25.31
N GLU A 444 -4.22 -31.84 25.80
CA GLU A 444 -4.49 -31.07 27.00
C GLU A 444 -4.87 -29.64 26.60
N LEU A 445 -6.12 -29.24 26.85
CA LEU A 445 -6.58 -27.87 26.64
C LEU A 445 -6.73 -27.19 28.00
N ALA A 446 -5.90 -26.19 28.28
CA ALA A 446 -5.90 -25.47 29.54
C ALA A 446 -6.43 -24.03 29.37
N ALA A 447 -7.27 -23.63 30.32
CA ALA A 447 -7.66 -22.23 30.49
C ALA A 447 -6.48 -21.47 31.14
N CYS A 448 -5.78 -20.66 30.35
CA CYS A 448 -4.61 -19.91 30.81
C CYS A 448 -4.55 -18.55 30.12
N ASP A 449 -4.28 -17.51 30.91
CA ASP A 449 -3.78 -16.25 30.36
C ASP A 449 -2.27 -16.35 30.17
N ILE A 450 -1.80 -16.11 28.94
CA ILE A 450 -0.37 -16.18 28.61
C ILE A 450 0.40 -14.98 29.21
N ALA A 451 -0.31 -13.91 29.57
CA ALA A 451 0.25 -12.76 30.28
C ALA A 451 0.47 -13.03 31.78
N ASP A 452 -0.05 -14.12 32.35
CA ASP A 452 0.23 -14.53 33.73
C ASP A 452 1.40 -15.52 33.75
N ARG A 453 2.60 -15.00 34.02
CA ARG A 453 3.85 -15.76 34.04
C ARG A 453 3.79 -16.98 34.97
N ASP A 454 3.18 -16.85 36.15
CA ASP A 454 3.14 -17.93 37.14
C ASP A 454 2.18 -19.04 36.71
N SER A 455 1.06 -18.67 36.08
CA SER A 455 0.15 -19.66 35.47
C SER A 455 0.83 -20.42 34.33
N VAL A 456 1.58 -19.74 33.48
CA VAL A 456 2.35 -20.37 32.40
C VAL A 456 3.41 -21.31 32.97
N ALA A 457 4.17 -20.88 33.98
CA ALA A 457 5.21 -21.69 34.61
C ALA A 457 4.64 -22.99 35.22
N ARG A 458 3.47 -22.93 35.87
CA ARG A 458 2.80 -24.11 36.41
C ARG A 458 2.41 -25.12 35.33
N LEU A 459 1.89 -24.65 34.20
CA LEU A 459 1.51 -25.51 33.08
C LEU A 459 2.72 -26.16 32.42
N LEU A 460 3.79 -25.39 32.20
CA LEU A 460 5.03 -25.92 31.62
C LEU A 460 5.69 -26.97 32.52
N THR A 461 5.63 -26.79 33.84
CA THR A 461 6.17 -27.76 34.82
C THR A 461 5.35 -29.05 34.86
N ALA A 462 4.07 -29.00 34.47
CA ALA A 462 3.18 -30.16 34.45
C ALA A 462 3.34 -31.03 33.19
N VAL A 463 4.12 -30.59 32.18
CA VAL A 463 4.39 -31.37 30.97
C VAL A 463 5.09 -32.68 31.34
N ASP A 464 4.58 -33.78 30.78
CA ASP A 464 5.10 -35.13 31.05
C ASP A 464 6.57 -35.25 30.62
N PRO A 465 7.52 -35.56 31.53
CA PRO A 465 8.91 -35.74 31.17
C PRO A 465 9.17 -36.87 30.15
N ALA A 466 8.25 -37.83 29.99
CA ALA A 466 8.32 -38.85 28.95
C ALA A 466 8.02 -38.29 27.54
N HIS A 467 7.33 -37.16 27.47
CA HIS A 467 6.95 -36.44 26.26
C HIS A 467 7.29 -34.95 26.40
N PRO A 468 8.59 -34.60 26.47
CA PRO A 468 9.04 -33.25 26.82
C PRO A 468 8.53 -32.20 25.82
N LEU A 469 8.48 -30.94 26.26
CA LEU A 469 8.15 -29.83 25.35
C LEU A 469 9.23 -29.66 24.29
N THR A 470 8.85 -29.78 23.01
CA THR A 470 9.77 -29.67 21.86
C THR A 470 9.37 -28.58 20.87
N GLY A 471 8.15 -28.03 20.96
CA GLY A 471 7.69 -26.98 20.06
C GLY A 471 6.79 -25.96 20.75
N VAL A 472 6.93 -24.69 20.37
CA VAL A 472 6.06 -23.59 20.83
C VAL A 472 5.56 -22.81 19.63
N PHE A 473 4.25 -22.61 19.53
CA PHE A 473 3.60 -21.77 18.52
C PHE A 473 2.74 -20.72 19.21
N HIS A 474 3.18 -19.47 19.12
CA HIS A 474 2.53 -18.34 19.77
C HIS A 474 1.63 -17.59 18.79
N THR A 475 0.33 -17.91 18.83
CA THR A 475 -0.71 -17.25 18.00
C THR A 475 -1.63 -16.30 18.78
N ALA A 476 -1.39 -16.14 20.09
CA ALA A 476 -2.23 -15.29 20.92
C ALA A 476 -2.06 -13.80 20.55
N GLY A 477 -3.17 -13.10 20.44
CA GLY A 477 -3.20 -11.70 20.10
C GLY A 477 -4.62 -11.19 19.97
N VAL A 478 -4.77 -9.87 20.13
CA VAL A 478 -6.01 -9.13 19.89
C VAL A 478 -5.67 -7.87 19.11
N LEU A 479 -6.66 -7.31 18.42
CA LEU A 479 -6.56 -6.02 17.74
C LEU A 479 -7.34 -4.98 18.54
N ASP A 480 -6.81 -3.77 18.59
CA ASP A 480 -7.47 -2.59 19.16
C ASP A 480 -6.97 -1.35 18.41
N ASP A 481 -7.44 -1.23 17.17
CA ASP A 481 -6.97 -0.21 16.23
C ASP A 481 -7.41 1.20 16.69
N GLY A 482 -6.51 2.17 16.51
CA GLY A 482 -6.70 3.57 16.84
C GLY A 482 -5.51 4.39 16.36
N VAL A 483 -5.78 5.60 15.86
CA VAL A 483 -4.74 6.58 15.52
C VAL A 483 -3.90 6.90 16.75
N VAL A 484 -2.64 7.26 16.55
CA VAL A 484 -1.65 7.49 17.63
C VAL A 484 -2.18 8.45 18.70
N GLN A 485 -2.90 9.50 18.32
CA GLN A 485 -3.47 10.51 19.24
C GLN A 485 -4.62 9.99 20.13
N SER A 486 -5.20 8.84 19.81
CA SER A 486 -6.30 8.22 20.57
C SER A 486 -5.89 6.96 21.33
N LEU A 487 -4.61 6.60 21.29
CA LEU A 487 -4.08 5.50 22.07
C LEU A 487 -3.85 5.96 23.51
N ASP A 488 -4.26 5.12 24.45
CA ASP A 488 -3.98 5.26 25.87
C ASP A 488 -3.28 3.98 26.39
N ALA A 489 -2.75 4.03 27.60
CA ALA A 489 -2.09 2.89 28.26
C ALA A 489 -2.98 1.64 28.29
N ALA A 490 -4.31 1.78 28.44
CA ALA A 490 -5.20 0.63 28.47
C ALA A 490 -5.36 -0.02 27.09
N ARG A 491 -5.45 0.76 25.99
CA ARG A 491 -5.50 0.20 24.61
C ARG A 491 -4.16 -0.42 24.23
N LEU A 492 -3.05 0.15 24.71
CA LEU A 492 -1.71 -0.42 24.51
C LEU A 492 -1.58 -1.76 25.24
N ALA A 493 -1.85 -1.80 26.55
CA ALA A 493 -1.79 -3.01 27.39
C ALA A 493 -2.67 -4.14 26.83
N ARG A 494 -3.88 -3.83 26.36
CA ARG A 494 -4.81 -4.85 25.80
C ARG A 494 -4.19 -5.64 24.64
N VAL A 495 -3.43 -4.98 23.77
CA VAL A 495 -2.76 -5.62 22.63
C VAL A 495 -1.41 -6.21 23.04
N TRP A 496 -0.68 -5.52 23.91
CA TRP A 496 0.65 -5.89 24.35
C TRP A 496 0.68 -7.18 25.16
N LEU A 497 -0.12 -7.26 26.23
CA LEU A 497 -0.09 -8.34 27.23
C LEU A 497 -0.20 -9.75 26.61
N PRO A 498 -1.23 -10.08 25.81
CA PRO A 498 -1.37 -11.44 25.28
C PRO A 498 -0.34 -11.78 24.19
N LYS A 499 0.46 -10.82 23.73
CA LYS A 499 1.35 -10.95 22.57
C LYS A 499 2.82 -10.81 22.95
N ALA A 500 3.25 -9.61 23.32
CA ALA A 500 4.65 -9.32 23.65
C ALA A 500 5.05 -9.95 25.00
N ASP A 501 4.32 -9.67 26.07
CA ASP A 501 4.63 -10.26 27.39
C ASP A 501 4.42 -11.77 27.39
N GLY A 502 3.37 -12.25 26.73
CA GLY A 502 3.17 -13.69 26.51
C GLY A 502 4.37 -14.37 25.86
N ALA A 503 4.92 -13.79 24.79
CA ALA A 503 6.11 -14.31 24.14
C ALA A 503 7.38 -14.19 25.00
N ARG A 504 7.53 -13.11 25.78
CA ARG A 504 8.63 -12.94 26.75
C ARG A 504 8.59 -14.04 27.82
N HIS A 505 7.43 -14.31 28.41
CA HIS A 505 7.26 -15.40 29.38
C HIS A 505 7.63 -16.75 28.78
N LEU A 506 7.16 -17.03 27.55
CA LEU A 506 7.53 -18.25 26.84
C LEU A 506 9.04 -18.33 26.61
N HIS A 507 9.68 -17.24 26.18
CA HIS A 507 11.14 -17.20 25.99
C HIS A 507 11.88 -17.53 27.29
N GLU A 508 11.54 -16.87 28.40
CA GLU A 508 12.21 -17.04 29.69
C GLU A 508 12.01 -18.45 30.26
N LEU A 509 10.77 -18.95 30.25
CA LEU A 509 10.40 -20.20 30.89
C LEU A 509 10.79 -21.44 30.07
N THR A 510 11.10 -21.26 28.78
CA THR A 510 11.52 -22.36 27.89
C THR A 510 12.97 -22.25 27.43
N ARG A 511 13.77 -21.35 28.03
CA ARG A 511 15.17 -21.10 27.64
C ARG A 511 16.03 -22.37 27.68
N ASP A 512 15.82 -23.21 28.68
CA ASP A 512 16.58 -24.45 28.89
C ASP A 512 15.92 -25.68 28.23
N ALA A 513 14.76 -25.50 27.57
CA ALA A 513 14.08 -26.58 26.87
C ALA A 513 14.74 -26.83 25.50
N ALA A 514 14.90 -28.10 25.14
CA ALA A 514 15.43 -28.52 23.84
C ALA A 514 14.34 -28.41 22.75
N LEU A 515 13.93 -27.17 22.46
CA LEU A 515 12.93 -26.90 21.43
C LEU A 515 13.51 -27.12 20.03
N ALA A 516 12.75 -27.77 19.16
CA ALA A 516 12.98 -27.79 17.72
C ALA A 516 12.39 -26.55 17.03
N ALA A 517 11.31 -25.98 17.57
CA ALA A 517 10.64 -24.82 17.01
C ALA A 517 10.12 -23.86 18.09
N PHE A 518 10.30 -22.56 17.87
CA PHE A 518 9.69 -21.47 18.65
C PHE A 518 9.14 -20.44 17.67
N VAL A 519 7.88 -20.60 17.29
CA VAL A 519 7.25 -19.84 16.20
C VAL A 519 6.38 -18.73 16.76
N LEU A 520 6.63 -17.51 16.31
CA LEU A 520 5.93 -16.30 16.71
C LEU A 520 5.07 -15.80 15.54
N PHE A 521 3.77 -15.68 15.75
CA PHE A 521 2.86 -15.14 14.73
C PHE A 521 2.86 -13.61 14.83
N SER A 522 3.72 -12.99 14.04
CA SER A 522 3.84 -11.54 13.87
C SER A 522 2.91 -11.04 12.75
N SER A 523 3.07 -9.79 12.34
CA SER A 523 2.28 -9.18 11.27
C SER A 523 3.11 -8.23 10.43
N VAL A 524 2.79 -8.16 9.13
CA VAL A 524 3.35 -7.18 8.21
C VAL A 524 3.15 -5.73 8.70
N ALA A 525 2.15 -5.46 9.54
CA ALA A 525 1.94 -4.16 10.17
C ALA A 525 3.18 -3.68 10.96
N GLY A 526 3.87 -4.58 11.67
CA GLY A 526 5.12 -4.25 12.38
C GLY A 526 6.30 -3.99 11.43
N GLN A 527 6.23 -4.51 10.20
CA GLN A 527 7.29 -4.38 9.21
C GLN A 527 7.20 -3.10 8.38
N VAL A 528 6.01 -2.68 7.97
CA VAL A 528 5.84 -1.48 7.12
C VAL A 528 5.24 -0.28 7.85
N GLY A 529 4.63 -0.49 9.03
CA GLY A 529 3.76 0.50 9.66
C GLY A 529 2.40 0.54 8.97
N ASN A 530 1.32 0.57 9.76
CA ASN A 530 -0.02 0.81 9.24
C ASN A 530 -0.71 1.84 10.12
N ALA A 531 -1.33 2.84 9.49
CA ALA A 531 -2.07 3.87 10.19
C ALA A 531 -3.14 3.21 11.07
N GLY A 532 -3.30 3.72 12.29
CA GLY A 532 -4.23 3.19 13.28
C GLY A 532 -3.76 1.94 14.01
N GLN A 533 -2.53 1.44 13.78
CA GLN A 533 -2.09 0.16 14.35
C GLN A 533 -0.79 0.28 15.15
N ALA A 534 -0.52 1.40 15.82
CA ALA A 534 0.78 1.64 16.45
C ALA A 534 1.06 0.66 17.61
N ASN A 535 0.05 0.42 18.47
CA ASN A 535 0.11 -0.58 19.55
C ASN A 535 0.34 -2.01 19.01
N TYR A 536 -0.36 -2.37 17.94
CA TYR A 536 -0.23 -3.68 17.30
C TYR A 536 1.12 -3.83 16.60
N ALA A 537 1.57 -2.82 15.86
CA ALA A 537 2.87 -2.80 15.21
C ALA A 537 4.00 -2.94 16.24
N ALA A 538 3.95 -2.20 17.35
CA ALA A 538 4.92 -2.31 18.44
C ALA A 538 5.01 -3.75 19.00
N ALA A 539 3.87 -4.35 19.34
CA ALA A 539 3.85 -5.72 19.87
C ALA A 539 4.33 -6.77 18.85
N ASN A 540 4.07 -6.58 17.55
CA ASN A 540 4.55 -7.48 16.50
C ASN A 540 6.05 -7.33 16.25
N THR A 541 6.56 -6.10 16.21
CA THR A 541 8.00 -5.87 16.01
C THR A 541 8.81 -6.30 17.24
N PHE A 542 8.23 -6.26 18.44
CA PHE A 542 8.82 -6.94 19.61
C PHE A 542 9.00 -8.45 19.38
N LEU A 543 8.02 -9.15 18.77
CA LEU A 543 8.18 -10.57 18.44
C LEU A 543 9.28 -10.80 17.41
N ASP A 544 9.40 -9.91 16.42
CA ASP A 544 10.47 -9.97 15.42
C ASP A 544 11.84 -9.83 16.09
N GLY A 545 11.99 -8.84 16.97
CA GLY A 545 13.20 -8.65 17.78
C GLY A 545 13.49 -9.82 18.71
N LEU A 546 12.45 -10.42 19.32
CA LEU A 546 12.61 -11.60 20.19
C LEU A 546 13.10 -12.82 19.42
N ALA A 547 12.68 -12.99 18.16
CA ALA A 547 13.18 -14.06 17.32
C ALA A 547 14.67 -13.85 16.97
N GLU A 548 15.06 -12.62 16.63
CA GLU A 548 16.47 -12.26 16.39
C GLU A 548 17.33 -12.45 17.65
N HIS A 549 16.84 -12.00 18.80
CA HIS A 549 17.49 -12.14 20.10
C HIS A 549 17.72 -13.61 20.49
N ARG A 550 16.69 -14.46 20.32
CA ARG A 550 16.82 -15.92 20.56
C ARG A 550 17.87 -16.55 19.65
N ASN A 551 17.85 -16.22 18.35
CA ASN A 551 18.81 -16.75 17.39
C ASN A 551 20.24 -16.30 17.70
N ALA A 552 20.44 -15.06 18.16
CA ALA A 552 21.74 -14.54 18.59
C ALA A 552 22.31 -15.31 19.81
N GLN A 553 21.44 -15.91 20.62
CA GLN A 553 21.79 -16.80 21.74
C GLN A 553 21.90 -18.28 21.34
N GLY A 554 21.79 -18.60 20.05
CA GLY A 554 21.80 -19.98 19.55
C GLY A 554 20.50 -20.76 19.82
N LEU A 555 19.43 -20.10 20.26
CA LEU A 555 18.13 -20.70 20.50
C LEU A 555 17.24 -20.60 19.25
N PRO A 556 16.47 -21.63 18.90
CA PRO A 556 15.58 -21.57 17.75
C PRO A 556 14.48 -20.54 18.00
N ALA A 557 14.18 -19.75 16.97
CA ALA A 557 13.00 -18.92 16.88
C ALA A 557 12.74 -18.49 15.43
N THR A 558 11.46 -18.42 15.06
CA THR A 558 11.00 -17.91 13.76
C THR A 558 9.81 -16.99 13.99
N SER A 559 9.97 -15.70 13.71
CA SER A 559 8.86 -14.76 13.63
C SER A 559 8.34 -14.69 12.19
N ILE A 560 7.04 -14.94 12.02
CA ILE A 560 6.38 -14.87 10.72
C ILE A 560 5.47 -13.64 10.72
N ALA A 561 5.86 -12.61 9.99
CA ALA A 561 5.07 -11.41 9.79
C ALA A 561 3.99 -11.67 8.71
N TRP A 562 2.81 -12.09 9.17
CA TRP A 562 1.71 -12.45 8.30
C TRP A 562 1.03 -11.24 7.63
N GLY A 563 0.64 -11.43 6.37
CA GLY A 563 -0.34 -10.61 5.68
C GLY A 563 -1.78 -10.92 6.14
N LEU A 564 -2.75 -10.47 5.35
CA LEU A 564 -4.17 -10.68 5.66
C LEU A 564 -4.56 -12.14 5.42
N TRP A 565 -5.16 -12.79 6.41
CA TRP A 565 -5.78 -14.11 6.27
C TRP A 565 -7.25 -13.97 5.85
N ASP A 566 -7.69 -14.82 4.93
CA ASP A 566 -9.11 -15.03 4.65
C ASP A 566 -9.66 -16.08 5.62
N THR A 567 -10.48 -15.63 6.57
CA THR A 567 -11.14 -16.51 7.54
C THR A 567 -12.66 -16.60 7.29
N THR A 568 -13.13 -16.16 6.12
CA THR A 568 -14.57 -16.15 5.80
C THR A 568 -15.13 -17.54 5.52
N GLU A 569 -14.30 -18.46 5.02
CA GLU A 569 -14.72 -19.82 4.64
C GLU A 569 -14.87 -20.80 5.81
N HIS A 570 -14.33 -20.51 7.00
CA HIS A 570 -14.32 -21.44 8.16
C HIS A 570 -15.44 -21.20 9.18
N LEU A 571 -16.39 -20.32 8.87
CA LEU A 571 -17.53 -20.04 9.75
C LEU A 571 -18.79 -20.63 9.12
N ASP A 572 -19.16 -21.82 9.58
CA ASP A 572 -20.47 -22.43 9.33
C ASP A 572 -21.58 -21.57 9.96
N GLY A 573 -21.94 -20.45 9.32
CA GLY A 573 -23.20 -19.70 9.46
C GLY A 573 -23.70 -19.28 10.86
N LYS A 574 -22.95 -19.48 11.96
CA LYS A 574 -23.47 -19.36 13.34
C LYS A 574 -22.53 -18.67 14.34
N GLY A 575 -21.77 -17.67 13.88
CA GLY A 575 -21.09 -16.72 14.78
C GLY A 575 -21.78 -15.37 14.73
N SER A 576 -22.19 -14.83 15.89
CA SER A 576 -22.89 -13.56 16.09
C SER A 576 -22.27 -12.36 15.34
N SER A 577 -23.15 -11.48 14.85
CA SER A 577 -22.88 -10.34 13.95
C SER A 577 -22.36 -9.08 14.64
N GLU A 578 -22.18 -9.05 15.97
CA GLU A 578 -21.99 -7.79 16.72
C GLU A 578 -20.53 -7.28 16.83
N GLY A 579 -19.68 -7.58 15.84
CA GLY A 579 -18.33 -7.00 15.77
C GLY A 579 -17.74 -6.92 14.35
N ARG A 580 -18.56 -7.16 13.32
CA ARG A 580 -18.09 -7.32 11.93
C ARG A 580 -18.22 -6.07 11.07
N ASP A 581 -18.95 -5.05 11.51
CA ASP A 581 -19.35 -3.94 10.62
C ASP A 581 -18.43 -2.71 10.66
N GLY A 582 -17.39 -2.68 11.51
CA GLY A 582 -16.43 -1.56 11.57
C GLY A 582 -15.05 -1.80 10.92
N MET A 583 -14.71 -3.05 10.61
CA MET A 583 -13.31 -3.47 10.39
C MET A 583 -12.94 -3.70 8.91
N GLY A 584 -13.92 -3.69 8.00
CA GLY A 584 -13.69 -3.96 6.57
C GLY A 584 -12.96 -2.83 5.83
N ALA A 585 -13.26 -1.58 6.17
CA ALA A 585 -12.72 -0.40 5.48
C ALA A 585 -11.24 -0.11 5.85
N ALA A 586 -10.85 -0.31 7.12
CA ALA A 586 -9.47 -0.14 7.59
C ALA A 586 -8.49 -1.21 7.03
N ARG A 587 -8.98 -2.40 6.67
CA ARG A 587 -8.15 -3.47 6.08
C ARG A 587 -7.73 -3.17 4.64
N THR A 588 -8.46 -2.27 3.97
CA THR A 588 -8.09 -1.71 2.66
C THR A 588 -6.86 -0.78 2.74
N ALA A 589 -6.44 -0.33 3.93
CA ALA A 589 -5.33 0.61 4.13
C ALA A 589 -3.93 0.02 3.85
N LEU A 590 -3.78 -1.31 3.82
CA LEU A 590 -2.57 -1.93 3.27
C LEU A 590 -2.47 -1.79 1.74
N GLY A 591 -3.50 -1.24 1.08
CA GLY A 591 -3.60 -0.75 -0.31
C GLY A 591 -2.58 -1.38 -1.27
N GLY A 592 -2.56 -2.71 -1.32
CA GLY A 592 -1.38 -3.44 -1.78
C GLY A 592 -1.22 -4.85 -1.23
N LEU A 593 -2.12 -5.33 -0.35
CA LEU A 593 -2.19 -6.72 0.09
C LEU A 593 -3.49 -7.39 -0.39
N ARG A 594 -3.41 -8.69 -0.62
CA ARG A 594 -4.56 -9.57 -0.86
C ARG A 594 -4.67 -10.61 0.27
N PRO A 595 -5.89 -11.06 0.60
CA PRO A 595 -6.07 -12.17 1.52
C PRO A 595 -5.32 -13.43 1.07
N ILE A 596 -4.80 -14.17 2.05
CA ILE A 596 -4.22 -15.50 1.91
C ILE A 596 -5.22 -16.49 2.48
N SER A 597 -5.57 -17.53 1.73
CA SER A 597 -6.45 -18.59 2.23
C SER A 597 -5.75 -19.39 3.34
N VAL A 598 -6.54 -20.07 4.18
CA VAL A 598 -5.98 -20.89 5.27
C VAL A 598 -4.98 -21.95 4.77
N PRO A 599 -5.28 -22.75 3.72
CA PRO A 599 -4.33 -23.74 3.20
C PRO A 599 -3.04 -23.11 2.65
N GLU A 600 -3.14 -21.98 1.94
CA GLU A 600 -1.95 -21.26 1.43
C GLU A 600 -1.08 -20.76 2.57
N GLY A 601 -1.69 -20.21 3.62
CA GLY A 601 -0.96 -19.71 4.79
C GLY A 601 -0.28 -20.83 5.57
N LEU A 602 -0.91 -22.00 5.70
CA LEU A 602 -0.28 -23.17 6.33
C LEU A 602 0.88 -23.73 5.48
N GLY A 603 0.79 -23.70 4.15
CA GLY A 603 1.94 -24.01 3.28
C GLY A 603 3.11 -23.04 3.44
N LEU A 604 2.82 -21.75 3.64
CA LEU A 604 3.84 -20.73 3.96
C LEU A 604 4.49 -20.95 5.34
N LEU A 605 3.74 -21.47 6.30
CA LEU A 605 4.28 -21.85 7.61
C LEU A 605 5.32 -22.95 7.45
N ASP A 606 5.06 -23.98 6.63
CA ASP A 606 5.99 -25.07 6.39
C ASP A 606 7.30 -24.59 5.73
N GLU A 607 7.18 -23.63 4.80
CA GLU A 607 8.34 -22.94 4.22
C GLU A 607 9.12 -22.16 5.27
N ALA A 608 8.43 -21.43 6.13
CA ALA A 608 9.06 -20.60 7.16
C ALA A 608 9.80 -21.45 8.20
N LEU A 609 9.25 -22.60 8.58
CA LEU A 609 9.89 -23.57 9.47
C LEU A 609 11.19 -24.14 8.89
N SER A 610 11.34 -24.13 7.56
CA SER A 610 12.54 -24.60 6.87
C SER A 610 13.53 -23.49 6.53
N ASP A 611 13.16 -22.22 6.76
CA ASP A 611 13.99 -21.06 6.46
C ASP A 611 14.91 -20.72 7.64
N PRO A 612 16.22 -20.51 7.42
CA PRO A 612 17.15 -20.21 8.50
C PRO A 612 17.04 -18.77 9.03
N ARG A 613 16.25 -17.89 8.41
CA ARG A 613 16.11 -16.51 8.86
C ARG A 613 15.21 -16.43 10.10
N PRO A 614 15.59 -15.63 11.11
CA PRO A 614 14.78 -15.45 12.32
C PRO A 614 13.44 -14.75 12.05
N VAL A 615 13.37 -13.92 11.01
CA VAL A 615 12.17 -13.15 10.65
C VAL A 615 11.89 -13.30 9.16
N VAL A 616 10.67 -13.71 8.83
CA VAL A 616 10.16 -13.81 7.46
C VAL A 616 8.81 -13.15 7.34
N VAL A 617 8.48 -12.66 6.14
CA VAL A 617 7.20 -12.02 5.82
C VAL A 617 6.41 -12.95 4.89
N ALA A 618 5.24 -13.35 5.34
CA ALA A 618 4.33 -14.23 4.62
C ALA A 618 3.08 -13.43 4.22
N ALA A 619 3.17 -12.75 3.08
CA ALA A 619 2.16 -11.80 2.61
C ALA A 619 1.94 -11.91 1.09
N ARG A 620 0.69 -11.84 0.65
CA ARG A 620 0.34 -11.75 -0.78
C ARG A 620 0.18 -10.29 -1.17
N PHE A 621 1.11 -9.79 -1.97
CA PHE A 621 1.10 -8.39 -2.43
C PHE A 621 0.36 -8.23 -3.77
N ASP A 622 -0.45 -7.19 -3.88
CA ASP A 622 -1.01 -6.71 -5.14
C ASP A 622 0.03 -5.84 -5.86
N LEU A 623 0.92 -6.47 -6.61
CA LEU A 623 2.02 -5.77 -7.29
C LEU A 623 1.54 -4.67 -8.25
N PRO A 624 0.46 -4.84 -9.04
CA PRO A 624 -0.15 -3.74 -9.79
C PRO A 624 -0.50 -2.53 -8.91
N ALA A 625 -1.25 -2.72 -7.82
CA ALA A 625 -1.64 -1.63 -6.93
C ALA A 625 -0.41 -0.96 -6.27
N LEU A 626 0.60 -1.74 -5.88
CA LEU A 626 1.85 -1.18 -5.34
C LEU A 626 2.61 -0.34 -6.38
N ARG A 627 2.60 -0.72 -7.66
CA ARG A 627 3.23 0.06 -8.74
C ARG A 627 2.51 1.38 -8.99
N GLU A 628 1.18 1.37 -8.95
CA GLU A 628 0.37 2.60 -9.05
C GLU A 628 0.69 3.55 -7.90
N ARG A 629 0.74 3.05 -6.66
CA ARG A 629 1.14 3.84 -5.49
C ARG A 629 2.57 4.36 -5.59
N ALA A 630 3.50 3.57 -6.13
CA ALA A 630 4.87 4.01 -6.37
C ALA A 630 4.91 5.17 -7.35
N ALA A 631 4.13 5.10 -8.44
CA ALA A 631 4.03 6.16 -9.44
C ALA A 631 3.43 7.45 -8.85
N ALA A 632 2.54 7.33 -7.87
CA ALA A 632 1.94 8.45 -7.15
C ALA A 632 2.79 8.97 -5.97
N GLY A 633 4.00 8.43 -5.73
CA GLY A 633 4.85 8.85 -4.61
C GLY A 633 4.36 8.41 -3.22
N ALA A 634 3.26 7.64 -3.14
CA ALA A 634 2.58 7.26 -1.90
C ALA A 634 2.89 5.82 -1.43
N LEU A 635 3.96 5.20 -1.98
CA LEU A 635 4.39 3.86 -1.59
C LEU A 635 5.35 3.92 -0.39
N ALA A 636 5.05 3.13 0.64
CA ALA A 636 5.93 2.94 1.80
C ALA A 636 7.35 2.52 1.35
N PRO A 637 8.43 3.19 1.80
CA PRO A 637 9.77 2.95 1.24
C PRO A 637 10.29 1.52 1.35
N ARG A 638 9.90 0.80 2.40
CA ARG A 638 10.20 -0.63 2.57
C ARG A 638 9.63 -1.50 1.43
N LEU A 639 8.50 -1.14 0.84
CA LEU A 639 7.87 -1.90 -0.25
C LEU A 639 8.46 -1.62 -1.63
N ARG A 640 9.34 -0.60 -1.78
CA ARG A 640 9.96 -0.24 -3.07
C ARG A 640 10.77 -1.39 -3.68
N GLY A 641 11.26 -2.32 -2.86
CA GLY A 641 11.94 -3.54 -3.34
C GLY A 641 11.06 -4.49 -4.16
N LEU A 642 9.73 -4.48 -3.94
CA LEU A 642 8.80 -5.40 -4.61
C LEU A 642 8.42 -4.98 -6.03
N VAL A 643 8.46 -3.67 -6.32
CA VAL A 643 7.98 -3.12 -7.59
C VAL A 643 9.08 -2.98 -8.65
N GLY A 644 10.35 -3.25 -8.27
CA GLY A 644 11.53 -3.15 -9.12
C GLY A 644 11.97 -1.70 -9.40
N ARG A 645 13.25 -1.49 -9.77
CA ARG A 645 13.75 -0.20 -10.28
C ARG A 645 13.18 0.04 -11.68
N SER A 646 11.92 0.47 -11.77
CA SER A 646 11.55 1.29 -12.92
C SER A 646 12.20 2.65 -12.69
N ALA A 647 13.38 2.86 -13.30
CA ALA A 647 13.89 4.21 -13.50
C ALA A 647 12.76 5.02 -14.15
N PRO A 648 12.58 6.32 -13.82
CA PRO A 648 11.57 7.14 -14.47
C PRO A 648 11.93 7.28 -15.95
N ARG A 649 11.48 6.32 -16.78
CA ARG A 649 11.53 6.41 -18.23
C ARG A 649 10.38 7.30 -18.65
N GLY A 650 10.66 8.60 -18.55
CA GLY A 650 9.69 9.66 -18.79
C GLY A 650 8.65 9.71 -17.68
N ALA A 651 8.63 10.81 -16.94
CA ALA A 651 7.44 11.21 -16.22
C ALA A 651 6.30 11.39 -17.25
N ARG A 652 5.60 10.30 -17.60
CA ARG A 652 4.18 10.40 -17.93
C ARG A 652 3.52 10.72 -16.61
N THR A 653 3.48 12.01 -16.32
CA THR A 653 2.63 12.69 -15.35
C THR A 653 1.92 11.72 -14.39
N ALA A 654 2.47 11.59 -13.16
CA ALA A 654 1.57 11.69 -12.02
C ALA A 654 0.64 12.86 -12.34
N GLY A 655 -0.68 12.66 -12.26
CA GLY A 655 -1.63 13.72 -12.59
C GLY A 655 -1.10 15.02 -12.01
N ALA A 656 -1.01 16.08 -12.82
CA ALA A 656 -0.37 17.32 -12.40
C ALA A 656 -0.91 17.71 -11.01
N PRO A 657 -0.11 18.25 -10.09
CA PRO A 657 -0.60 18.66 -8.77
C PRO A 657 -1.86 19.51 -8.95
N LEU A 658 -2.80 19.45 -8.00
CA LEU A 658 -4.11 20.11 -8.14
C LEU A 658 -3.96 21.57 -8.61
N SER A 659 -3.01 22.30 -8.03
CA SER A 659 -2.62 23.65 -8.45
C SER A 659 -2.43 23.81 -9.96
N ALA A 660 -1.68 22.90 -10.60
CA ALA A 660 -1.42 22.88 -12.03
C ALA A 660 -2.64 22.46 -12.86
N GLN A 661 -3.55 21.64 -12.32
CA GLN A 661 -4.81 21.30 -12.99
C GLN A 661 -5.80 22.46 -12.99
N LEU A 662 -5.73 23.35 -12.00
CA LEU A 662 -6.60 24.53 -11.89
C LEU A 662 -6.18 25.68 -12.84
N VAL A 663 -4.92 25.69 -13.31
CA VAL A 663 -4.41 26.73 -14.21
C VAL A 663 -5.18 26.73 -15.53
N GLY A 664 -5.75 27.89 -15.88
CA GLY A 664 -6.45 28.11 -17.15
C GLY A 664 -7.94 27.72 -17.15
N LEU A 665 -8.46 27.16 -16.05
CA LEU A 665 -9.88 26.90 -15.87
C LEU A 665 -10.61 28.11 -15.28
N ALA A 666 -11.89 28.27 -15.60
CA ALA A 666 -12.74 29.29 -14.97
C ALA A 666 -13.06 28.89 -13.50
N GLU A 667 -13.34 29.87 -12.64
CA GLU A 667 -13.60 29.62 -11.20
C GLU A 667 -14.67 28.54 -10.92
N PRO A 668 -15.81 28.48 -11.63
CA PRO A 668 -16.79 27.41 -11.43
C PRO A 668 -16.23 26.02 -11.76
N GLU A 669 -15.44 25.92 -12.83
CA GLU A 669 -14.80 24.66 -13.27
C GLU A 669 -13.70 24.23 -12.28
N GLN A 670 -12.96 25.18 -11.71
CA GLN A 670 -11.95 24.91 -10.68
C GLN A 670 -12.56 24.29 -9.42
N ARG A 671 -13.69 24.83 -8.94
CA ARG A 671 -14.42 24.30 -7.78
C ARG A 671 -14.96 22.90 -8.04
N GLU A 672 -15.46 22.63 -9.25
CA GLU A 672 -15.93 21.30 -9.65
C GLU A 672 -14.80 20.26 -9.69
N VAL A 673 -13.60 20.63 -10.18
CA VAL A 673 -12.41 19.75 -10.12
C VAL A 673 -12.05 19.39 -8.68
N CYS A 674 -12.05 20.37 -7.77
CA CYS A 674 -11.74 20.13 -6.36
C CYS A 674 -12.79 19.21 -5.71
N LEU A 675 -14.08 19.44 -5.98
CA LEU A 675 -15.17 18.61 -5.44
C LEU A 675 -15.08 17.16 -5.94
N ARG A 676 -14.82 16.97 -7.24
CA ARG A 676 -14.63 15.64 -7.81
C ARG A 676 -13.45 14.92 -7.17
N LEU A 677 -12.30 15.59 -6.99
CA LEU A 677 -11.14 15.02 -6.29
C LEU A 677 -11.51 14.53 -4.88
N VAL A 678 -12.22 15.35 -4.11
CA VAL A 678 -12.68 14.98 -2.76
C VAL A 678 -13.61 13.76 -2.83
N ARG A 679 -14.64 13.79 -3.69
CA ARG A 679 -15.61 12.67 -3.82
C ARG A 679 -14.96 11.36 -4.24
N THR A 680 -14.08 11.40 -5.25
CA THR A 680 -13.33 10.21 -5.71
C THR A 680 -12.46 9.67 -4.57
N THR A 681 -11.79 10.54 -3.82
CA THR A 681 -10.92 10.12 -2.71
C THR A 681 -11.74 9.53 -1.56
N VAL A 682 -12.85 10.16 -1.19
CA VAL A 682 -13.80 9.71 -0.15
C VAL A 682 -14.40 8.35 -0.50
N ALA A 683 -14.91 8.18 -1.74
CA ALA A 683 -15.45 6.91 -2.21
C ALA A 683 -14.38 5.81 -2.16
N SER A 684 -13.15 6.14 -2.56
CA SER A 684 -12.02 5.21 -2.51
C SER A 684 -11.59 4.82 -1.08
N VAL A 685 -11.67 5.74 -0.11
CA VAL A 685 -11.38 5.45 1.31
C VAL A 685 -12.46 4.54 1.91
N LEU A 686 -13.72 4.77 1.56
CA LEU A 686 -14.86 3.96 2.02
C LEU A 686 -15.05 2.65 1.24
N GLY A 687 -14.22 2.38 0.22
CA GLY A 687 -14.34 1.19 -0.63
C GLY A 687 -15.61 1.16 -1.50
N LEU A 688 -16.20 2.33 -1.76
CA LEU A 688 -17.38 2.48 -2.60
C LEU A 688 -16.99 2.50 -4.08
N ALA A 689 -17.73 1.75 -4.90
CA ALA A 689 -17.48 1.64 -6.34
C ALA A 689 -18.03 2.83 -7.14
N ASP A 690 -18.84 3.71 -6.53
CA ASP A 690 -19.54 4.82 -7.17
C ASP A 690 -19.47 6.09 -6.31
N GLU A 691 -18.92 7.17 -6.86
CA GLU A 691 -18.82 8.49 -6.25
C GLU A 691 -20.14 9.27 -6.22
N GLY A 692 -21.12 8.84 -7.02
CA GLY A 692 -22.48 9.37 -7.04
C GLY A 692 -23.25 9.14 -5.74
N ARG A 693 -22.77 8.20 -4.90
CA ARG A 693 -23.33 7.91 -3.58
C ARG A 693 -22.87 8.84 -2.47
N ILE A 694 -21.91 9.71 -2.73
CA ILE A 694 -21.42 10.71 -1.78
C ILE A 694 -22.21 11.99 -1.99
N GLU A 695 -23.04 12.36 -1.02
CA GLU A 695 -23.76 13.64 -0.99
C GLU A 695 -22.82 14.78 -0.58
N ASP A 696 -22.88 15.90 -1.30
CA ASP A 696 -21.89 16.99 -1.19
C ASP A 696 -21.87 17.67 0.19
N GLU A 697 -23.05 17.81 0.82
CA GLU A 697 -23.24 18.46 2.12
C GLU A 697 -23.38 17.46 3.29
N GLN A 698 -23.29 16.15 3.01
CA GLN A 698 -23.47 15.16 4.05
C GLN A 698 -22.22 15.13 4.96
N PRO A 699 -22.38 15.24 6.31
CA PRO A 699 -21.24 15.25 7.20
C PRO A 699 -20.48 13.93 7.16
N PHE A 700 -19.15 13.97 7.06
CA PHE A 700 -18.28 12.79 6.97
C PHE A 700 -18.59 11.73 8.04
N LYS A 701 -18.85 12.14 9.28
CA LYS A 701 -19.22 11.26 10.40
C LYS A 701 -20.47 10.42 10.13
N SER A 702 -21.42 10.93 9.33
CA SER A 702 -22.66 10.21 8.98
C SER A 702 -22.48 9.24 7.80
N ILE A 703 -21.41 9.40 7.01
CA ILE A 703 -21.05 8.53 5.87
C ILE A 703 -20.14 7.37 6.33
N GLY A 704 -19.81 7.32 7.63
CA GLY A 704 -18.97 6.26 8.21
C GLY A 704 -17.49 6.64 8.37
N PHE A 705 -17.15 7.93 8.34
CA PHE A 705 -15.80 8.36 8.73
C PHE A 705 -15.61 8.31 10.24
N ASP A 706 -14.48 7.73 10.62
CA ASP A 706 -13.87 7.71 11.94
C ASP A 706 -12.49 8.40 11.90
N SER A 707 -11.76 8.38 13.01
CA SER A 707 -10.43 9.00 13.10
C SER A 707 -9.41 8.36 12.13
N LEU A 708 -9.55 7.08 11.79
CA LEU A 708 -8.59 6.36 10.94
C LEU A 708 -8.83 6.64 9.45
N THR A 709 -10.08 6.56 9.01
CA THR A 709 -10.50 6.92 7.65
C THR A 709 -10.26 8.41 7.34
N ALA A 710 -10.34 9.29 8.35
CA ALA A 710 -9.95 10.70 8.21
C ALA A 710 -8.44 10.88 7.93
N VAL A 711 -7.57 10.15 8.64
CA VAL A 711 -6.12 10.15 8.40
C VAL A 711 -5.78 9.64 7.00
N GLU A 712 -6.46 8.58 6.55
CA GLU A 712 -6.27 8.02 5.21
C GLU A 712 -6.71 8.99 4.11
N LEU A 713 -7.87 9.65 4.27
CA LEU A 713 -8.34 10.68 3.34
C LEU A 713 -7.34 11.83 3.24
N ARG A 714 -6.87 12.35 4.38
CA ARG A 714 -5.85 13.41 4.42
C ARG A 714 -4.57 12.96 3.71
N ASN A 715 -4.06 11.76 4.01
CA ASN A 715 -2.85 11.22 3.37
C ASN A 715 -2.96 11.13 1.84
N ARG A 716 -4.11 10.68 1.33
CA ARG A 716 -4.35 10.58 -0.12
C ARG A 716 -4.48 11.96 -0.77
N LEU A 717 -5.15 12.91 -0.12
CA LEU A 717 -5.27 14.27 -0.62
C LEU A 717 -3.91 14.99 -0.62
N SER A 718 -3.10 14.83 0.42
CA SER A 718 -1.74 15.40 0.48
C SER A 718 -0.83 14.91 -0.65
N ALA A 719 -1.10 13.74 -1.23
CA ALA A 719 -0.35 13.24 -2.40
C ALA A 719 -0.76 13.91 -3.72
N ALA A 720 -1.92 14.59 -3.76
CA ALA A 720 -2.49 15.21 -4.96
C ALA A 720 -2.37 16.75 -4.97
N ILE A 721 -1.91 17.37 -3.89
CA ILE A 721 -1.84 18.83 -3.71
C ILE A 721 -0.44 19.29 -3.33
N ASP A 722 -0.19 20.60 -3.39
CA ASP A 722 1.03 21.22 -2.88
C ASP A 722 0.82 21.69 -1.44
N GLY A 723 1.69 21.27 -0.52
CA GLY A 723 1.68 21.69 0.88
C GLY A 723 0.93 20.74 1.85
N PRO A 724 1.10 20.95 3.16
CA PRO A 724 0.55 20.05 4.18
C PRO A 724 -0.95 20.29 4.42
N LEU A 725 -1.67 19.21 4.77
CA LEU A 725 -3.04 19.28 5.29
C LEU A 725 -3.04 19.01 6.80
N PRO A 726 -3.81 19.76 7.59
CA PRO A 726 -3.89 19.54 9.04
C PRO A 726 -4.54 18.18 9.37
N VAL A 727 -4.22 17.64 10.55
CA VAL A 727 -4.85 16.42 11.09
C VAL A 727 -6.33 16.61 11.43
N THR A 728 -6.75 17.85 11.68
CA THR A 728 -8.13 18.24 11.99
C THR A 728 -8.99 18.47 10.74
N LEU A 729 -8.47 18.23 9.53
CA LEU A 729 -9.10 18.55 8.24
C LEU A 729 -10.58 18.19 8.15
N VAL A 730 -10.95 16.97 8.54
CA VAL A 730 -12.34 16.45 8.48
C VAL A 730 -13.24 17.07 9.55
N PHE A 731 -12.67 17.64 10.61
CA PHE A 731 -13.41 18.36 11.64
C PHE A 731 -13.58 19.84 11.30
N ASP A 732 -12.54 20.46 10.74
CA ASP A 732 -12.56 21.85 10.29
C ASP A 732 -13.42 22.03 9.03
N HIS A 733 -13.46 20.99 8.19
CA HIS A 733 -14.23 20.93 6.95
C HIS A 733 -15.11 19.66 6.97
N PRO A 734 -16.30 19.72 7.60
CA PRO A 734 -17.07 18.54 7.97
C PRO A 734 -17.80 17.86 6.80
N THR A 735 -17.87 18.49 5.63
CA THR A 735 -18.54 17.96 4.43
C THR A 735 -17.60 17.90 3.22
N PRO A 736 -17.88 17.03 2.23
CA PRO A 736 -17.14 17.03 0.96
C PRO A 736 -17.06 18.40 0.29
N LEU A 737 -18.13 19.19 0.35
CA LEU A 737 -18.18 20.54 -0.21
C LEU A 737 -17.28 21.52 0.55
N ASP A 738 -17.33 21.54 1.88
CA ASP A 738 -16.47 22.41 2.71
C ASP A 738 -14.99 22.11 2.47
N LEU A 739 -14.66 20.82 2.34
CA LEU A 739 -13.29 20.38 2.10
C LEU A 739 -12.83 20.74 0.69
N ALA A 740 -13.70 20.61 -0.32
CA ALA A 740 -13.40 21.04 -1.67
C ALA A 740 -13.14 22.55 -1.77
N GLU A 741 -13.90 23.35 -1.01
CA GLU A 741 -13.70 24.80 -0.94
C GLU A 741 -12.37 25.14 -0.25
N HIS A 742 -12.01 24.45 0.83
CA HIS A 742 -10.70 24.60 1.46
C HIS A 742 -9.55 24.27 0.49
N LEU A 743 -9.61 23.15 -0.21
CA LEU A 743 -8.61 22.79 -1.22
C LEU A 743 -8.52 23.84 -2.34
N TRP A 744 -9.65 24.36 -2.81
CA TRP A 744 -9.65 25.43 -3.80
C TRP A 744 -8.97 26.70 -3.27
N THR A 745 -9.26 27.13 -2.04
CA THR A 745 -8.64 28.34 -1.47
C THR A 745 -7.13 28.23 -1.29
N THR A 746 -6.64 27.04 -0.94
CA THR A 746 -5.21 26.78 -0.68
C THR A 746 -4.42 26.49 -1.96
N GLN A 747 -5.04 25.87 -2.96
CA GLN A 747 -4.38 25.44 -4.19
C GLN A 747 -4.59 26.37 -5.39
N ARG A 748 -5.48 27.37 -5.28
CA ARG A 748 -5.71 28.31 -6.39
C ARG A 748 -4.41 29.00 -6.79
N PRO A 749 -4.12 29.12 -8.10
CA PRO A 749 -2.98 29.89 -8.57
C PRO A 749 -3.05 31.31 -8.02
N ALA A 750 -1.93 31.85 -7.52
CA ALA A 750 -1.83 33.29 -7.28
C ALA A 750 -2.23 34.01 -8.57
N GLN A 751 -3.18 34.96 -8.50
CA GLN A 751 -3.48 35.79 -9.66
C GLN A 751 -2.17 36.40 -10.13
N ALA A 752 -1.77 36.09 -11.37
CA ALA A 752 -0.62 36.75 -11.96
C ALA A 752 -0.89 38.26 -11.84
N PRO A 753 0.04 39.06 -11.27
CA PRO A 753 -0.11 40.50 -11.27
C PRO A 753 -0.39 40.90 -12.71
N THR A 754 -1.39 41.76 -12.89
CA THR A 754 -1.79 42.24 -14.22
C THR A 754 -0.52 42.64 -14.97
N PRO A 755 -0.37 42.38 -16.28
CA PRO A 755 0.87 42.65 -17.02
C PRO A 755 1.42 44.07 -16.77
N VAL A 756 0.53 45.01 -16.47
CA VAL A 756 0.83 46.39 -16.10
C VAL A 756 1.59 46.54 -14.77
N LEU A 757 1.25 45.77 -13.73
CA LEU A 757 1.95 45.81 -12.43
C LEU A 757 3.38 45.27 -12.56
N THR A 758 3.58 44.19 -13.32
CA THR A 758 4.91 43.62 -13.59
C THR A 758 5.82 44.60 -14.36
N GLU A 759 5.27 45.40 -15.27
CA GLU A 759 6.04 46.45 -15.95
C GLU A 759 6.32 47.65 -15.02
N LEU A 760 5.46 47.93 -14.04
CA LEU A 760 5.71 48.95 -13.03
C LEU A 760 6.85 48.54 -12.08
N ASP A 761 6.91 47.29 -11.64
CA ASP A 761 8.00 46.77 -10.81
C ASP A 761 9.36 46.84 -11.54
N ARG A 762 9.38 46.49 -12.84
CA ARG A 762 10.59 46.65 -13.67
C ARG A 762 11.00 48.10 -13.85
N LEU A 763 10.03 49.00 -13.97
CA LEU A 763 10.28 50.44 -14.06
C LEU A 763 10.85 50.98 -12.74
N GLU A 764 10.34 50.53 -11.59
CA GLU A 764 10.84 50.92 -10.27
C GLU A 764 12.28 50.43 -10.04
N ALA A 765 12.58 49.19 -10.41
CA ALA A 765 13.94 48.64 -10.39
C ALA A 765 14.90 49.39 -11.33
N ALA A 766 14.42 49.85 -12.50
CA ALA A 766 15.22 50.64 -13.43
C ALA A 766 15.45 52.08 -12.94
N LEU A 767 14.50 52.65 -12.19
CA LEU A 767 14.58 54.00 -11.61
C LEU A 767 15.53 54.07 -10.40
N THR A 768 15.69 52.96 -9.67
CA THR A 768 16.59 52.85 -8.52
C THR A 768 18.06 52.60 -8.90
N ALA A 769 18.36 52.28 -10.17
CA ALA A 769 19.71 52.00 -10.68
C ALA A 769 20.56 53.26 -11.03
N ASP A 770 20.24 54.42 -10.45
CA ASP A 770 20.90 55.73 -10.61
C ASP A 770 21.02 56.26 -12.07
N PRO A 771 19.91 56.68 -12.70
CA PRO A 771 19.92 57.34 -14.01
C PRO A 771 20.44 58.80 -13.94
N ASP A 772 21.00 59.30 -15.03
CA ASP A 772 21.46 60.69 -15.19
C ASP A 772 20.29 61.71 -15.17
N ASP A 773 20.57 62.94 -14.72
CA ASP A 773 19.53 63.96 -14.43
C ASP A 773 18.65 64.35 -15.65
N GLU A 774 19.15 64.17 -16.87
CA GLU A 774 18.37 64.39 -18.11
C GLU A 774 17.36 63.26 -18.35
N LEU A 775 17.77 62.00 -18.09
CA LEU A 775 16.90 60.84 -18.19
C LEU A 775 15.83 60.86 -17.09
N ARG A 776 16.17 61.27 -15.86
CA ARG A 776 15.19 61.47 -14.77
C ARG A 776 14.09 62.44 -15.14
N ARG A 777 14.43 63.62 -15.69
CA ARG A 777 13.43 64.61 -16.14
C ARG A 777 12.55 64.06 -17.26
N THR A 778 13.13 63.31 -18.20
CA THR A 778 12.40 62.71 -19.32
C THR A 778 11.44 61.61 -18.85
N VAL A 779 11.87 60.77 -17.92
CA VAL A 779 11.06 59.69 -17.35
C VAL A 779 9.92 60.26 -16.48
N ALA A 780 10.21 61.24 -15.62
CA ALA A 780 9.19 61.92 -14.80
C ALA A 780 8.08 62.54 -15.67
N ALA A 781 8.43 63.31 -16.70
CA ALA A 781 7.46 63.91 -17.62
C ALA A 781 6.65 62.87 -18.44
N ARG A 782 7.13 61.64 -18.54
CA ARG A 782 6.43 60.54 -19.25
C ARG A 782 5.51 59.78 -18.29
N LEU A 783 5.93 59.58 -17.05
CA LEU A 783 5.11 59.04 -15.97
C LEU A 783 3.92 59.95 -15.65
N GLU A 784 4.14 61.27 -15.56
CA GLU A 784 3.05 62.25 -15.35
C GLU A 784 2.01 62.21 -16.48
N ARG A 785 2.44 62.06 -17.74
CA ARG A 785 1.52 61.91 -18.88
C ARG A 785 0.75 60.60 -18.86
N LEU A 786 1.38 59.50 -18.45
CA LEU A 786 0.71 58.20 -18.29
C LEU A 786 -0.31 58.27 -17.15
N LEU A 787 0.04 58.90 -16.03
CA LEU A 787 -0.86 59.12 -14.90
C LEU A 787 -2.07 59.98 -15.32
N ALA A 788 -1.84 61.05 -16.09
CA ALA A 788 -2.90 61.90 -16.62
C ALA A 788 -3.81 61.17 -17.62
N ALA A 789 -3.28 60.22 -18.39
CA ALA A 789 -4.06 59.39 -19.32
C ALA A 789 -4.86 58.29 -18.61
N TRP A 790 -4.45 57.89 -17.40
CA TRP A 790 -5.07 56.83 -16.63
C TRP A 790 -6.10 57.34 -15.62
N SER A 791 -6.00 58.62 -15.23
CA SER A 791 -7.01 59.25 -14.40
C SER A 791 -8.34 59.35 -15.17
N PRO A 792 -9.47 58.85 -14.62
CA PRO A 792 -10.75 58.97 -15.29
C PRO A 792 -11.06 60.45 -15.50
N VAL A 793 -11.46 60.81 -16.72
CA VAL A 793 -11.98 62.14 -17.04
C VAL A 793 -13.20 62.37 -16.15
N VAL A 794 -13.03 63.14 -15.09
CA VAL A 794 -14.13 63.66 -14.27
C VAL A 794 -14.87 64.68 -15.14
N GLN A 795 -15.93 64.22 -15.82
CA GLN A 795 -16.98 65.10 -16.29
C GLN A 795 -18.03 65.24 -15.17
N ASP A 796 -18.21 66.50 -14.78
CA ASP A 796 -19.30 67.09 -14.00
C ASP A 796 -19.47 66.72 -12.52
N GLY A 797 -19.11 67.69 -11.65
CA GLY A 797 -20.07 68.17 -10.65
C GLY A 797 -19.68 68.16 -9.17
N GLY A 798 -18.62 67.47 -8.72
CA GLY A 798 -18.36 67.27 -7.27
C GLY A 798 -17.04 67.80 -6.71
N ALA A 799 -16.01 67.98 -7.53
CA ALA A 799 -14.63 68.15 -7.06
C ALA A 799 -14.27 69.56 -6.52
N ALA A 800 -15.23 70.48 -6.43
CA ALA A 800 -15.02 71.79 -5.82
C ALA A 800 -15.22 71.80 -4.29
N GLN A 801 -15.76 70.72 -3.69
CA GLN A 801 -16.02 70.66 -2.25
C GLN A 801 -14.98 69.87 -1.45
N GLU A 802 -14.36 68.81 -2.00
CA GLU A 802 -13.36 68.03 -1.27
C GLU A 802 -11.99 68.71 -1.16
N ALA A 803 -11.60 69.51 -2.16
CA ALA A 803 -10.35 70.28 -2.10
C ALA A 803 -10.39 71.42 -1.07
N ASP A 804 -11.58 71.96 -0.74
CA ASP A 804 -11.75 72.97 0.32
C ASP A 804 -11.79 72.33 1.72
N ALA A 805 -12.24 71.08 1.85
CA ALA A 805 -12.28 70.36 3.13
C ALA A 805 -10.88 69.96 3.64
N VAL A 806 -10.02 69.45 2.75
CA VAL A 806 -8.65 69.03 3.12
C VAL A 806 -7.76 70.24 3.45
N ALA A 807 -7.96 71.37 2.77
CA ALA A 807 -7.23 72.62 3.05
C ALA A 807 -7.65 73.27 4.39
N ARG A 808 -8.90 73.10 4.82
CA ARG A 808 -9.38 73.59 6.12
C ARG A 808 -8.83 72.77 7.30
N ILE A 809 -8.67 71.46 7.15
CA ILE A 809 -8.13 70.59 8.22
C ILE A 809 -6.66 70.91 8.52
N HIS A 810 -5.86 71.25 7.50
CA HIS A 810 -4.44 71.58 7.70
C HIS A 810 -4.18 73.00 8.25
N SER A 811 -5.21 73.85 8.33
CA SER A 811 -5.12 75.22 8.85
C SER A 811 -5.99 75.51 10.09
N ALA A 812 -6.80 74.54 10.52
CA ALA A 812 -7.69 74.67 11.67
C ALA A 812 -6.93 74.59 13.01
N SER A 813 -7.33 75.43 13.95
CA SER A 813 -6.85 75.37 15.33
C SER A 813 -7.45 74.17 16.08
N ALA A 814 -6.80 73.71 17.15
CA ALA A 814 -7.24 72.52 17.91
C ALA A 814 -8.69 72.60 18.43
N THR A 815 -9.23 73.82 18.60
CA THR A 815 -10.61 74.05 19.01
C THR A 815 -11.59 73.86 17.85
N GLU A 816 -11.22 74.26 16.64
CA GLU A 816 -12.06 74.10 15.44
C GLU A 816 -12.13 72.64 14.95
N ILE A 817 -11.10 71.84 15.23
CA ILE A 817 -11.10 70.40 14.94
C ILE A 817 -12.05 69.64 15.89
N LEU A 818 -12.16 70.08 17.15
CA LEU A 818 -13.07 69.46 18.13
C LEU A 818 -14.54 69.78 17.81
N ASP A 819 -14.85 71.00 17.39
CA ASP A 819 -16.21 71.38 16.98
C ASP A 819 -16.68 70.60 15.72
N LEU A 820 -15.76 70.28 14.80
CA LEU A 820 -16.08 69.50 13.60
C LEU A 820 -16.38 68.01 13.90
N ILE A 821 -15.74 67.47 14.93
CA ILE A 821 -15.95 66.08 15.38
C ILE A 821 -17.28 65.96 16.15
N ASP A 822 -17.63 66.97 16.95
CA ASP A 822 -18.91 67.01 17.65
C ASP A 822 -20.12 67.21 16.70
N GLU A 823 -19.93 67.82 15.52
CA GLU A 823 -20.96 67.92 14.47
C GLU A 823 -21.21 66.60 13.72
N GLU A 824 -20.17 65.80 13.44
CA GLU A 824 -20.31 64.52 12.73
C GLU A 824 -20.73 63.36 13.65
N PHE A 825 -20.27 63.34 14.89
CA PHE A 825 -20.47 62.21 15.81
C PHE A 825 -21.42 62.51 16.98
N GLY A 826 -21.89 63.75 17.10
CA GLY A 826 -22.69 64.23 18.22
C GLY A 826 -21.85 64.45 19.49
N PRO A 827 -22.30 65.32 20.42
CA PRO A 827 -21.48 65.70 21.57
C PRO A 827 -21.18 64.49 22.46
N THR A 828 -19.90 64.24 22.69
CA THR A 828 -19.45 63.25 23.67
C THR A 828 -19.74 63.77 25.08
N SER A 829 -20.74 63.14 25.75
CA SER A 829 -20.98 63.28 27.20
C SER A 829 -20.35 62.13 27.97
#